data_AF-A0A0X8JK60-F1
#
_entry.id   AF-A0A0X8JK60-F1
#
_cell.length_a   1.000
_cell.length_b   1.000
_cell.length_c   1.000
_cell.angle_alpha   90.00
_cell.angle_beta   90.00
_cell.angle_gamma   90.00
#
_symmetry.space_group_name_H-M   'P 1'
#
loop_
_entity.id
_entity.type
_entity.pdbx_description
1 polymer ?
#
loop_
_entity_poly.entity_id
_entity_poly.type
_entity_poly.pdbx_seq_one_letter_code
_entity_poly.pdbx_strand_id
1 'polypeptide(L)'
;MKQIPQDLNLARGDLMDMEGLLCSGLAAFFTFNGHALYFPTQNPPDAPQFLPRERRLLLPLVWREELLGVLMLHGVRAREVRPLLPALPSVVALCLENLARSRAARTDAVTGLATEDALYARMEDEAARVRAHLDDPAQPDGRPAPLHRLCMGLVVLRLRNGEEMARQIGFAFSEKFLRHMAEACRAGLPSDVLAARVGRYEFALLLSASGRGACHKLARAVLGRMEAVSLPGPLTRQPVRPLLCAGHALYPQDMQGPELVLPMFEQARQLMARARLAADVAAQGQSGAGLGGESRIMPFARILQDGGVVLENLPLGRLRISLGRQTKAREGLRFAVWSGGARDAACYKGEIVLLHVRELDAVAEILHLEDAAVIPEPGDSLALLDGLPVLSPSDMENALEGIPDVPGLGSEEKTPGSEPRTEQAAMAPAQPAAPEKNASADAPSRAATEPEEQGAQGDLHGHGDFLKRFAREREQCARFALVIARLAPSGARAGSEPERGMRKALELWRALLAPVRATAAEDAGRAEPFGGRYGSNSLIFFHPGRAAEDLLPVYAQLCEGLKKHGLATAAGLAGYPFLQFRKAEMQDCALKALEYALLLPEPRAGLCNSLALNISADRRYSLGDVFGAVEEYKLALLADEGNAMAWNSLGVCMAALGRQHEARRHFLEALKHSPDETRAAQICYNLGTVCQTLGERRAAARYYRQCVKIAPDHLFAHIRLGQLCEQGGRRGEARRFYERAAAIEDARPGMPSPARRHLARVAARQKRGGEARELLHEALLRNPNDAAAMLLLAKIYLDGNEDPAMAELLARKSAGLHDRPEAWQTLARALRALGREDEARVADARALLA
;
A
#
# COMPACT_ATOMS: atom_id res chain seq x y z
N MET A 1 4.10 16.86 39.39
CA MET A 1 4.63 15.49 39.20
C MET A 1 3.46 14.52 39.23
N LYS A 2 3.37 13.53 38.32
CA LYS A 2 2.42 12.42 38.49
C LYS A 2 2.90 11.54 39.65
N GLN A 3 1.99 11.01 40.46
CA GLN A 3 2.35 9.96 41.41
C GLN A 3 2.78 8.71 40.62
N ILE A 4 3.97 8.20 40.92
CA ILE A 4 4.43 6.90 40.41
C ILE A 4 3.54 5.83 41.08
N PRO A 5 2.99 4.85 40.35
CA PRO A 5 2.20 3.78 40.96
C PRO A 5 3.05 3.04 42.01
N GLN A 6 2.48 2.82 43.20
CA GLN A 6 3.20 2.25 44.34
C GLN A 6 3.57 0.77 44.14
N ASP A 7 2.93 0.08 43.20
CA ASP A 7 3.28 -1.28 42.79
C ASP A 7 4.13 -1.32 41.51
N LEU A 8 5.46 -1.26 41.71
CA LEU A 8 6.44 -1.64 40.71
C LEU A 8 6.50 -3.18 40.59
N ASN A 9 5.73 -3.72 39.65
CA ASN A 9 5.68 -5.17 39.35
C ASN A 9 6.63 -5.52 38.19
N LEU A 10 7.33 -6.66 38.30
CA LEU A 10 8.28 -7.18 37.31
C LEU A 10 8.11 -8.71 37.23
N ALA A 11 8.08 -9.26 36.02
CA ALA A 11 7.88 -10.69 35.77
C ALA A 11 8.94 -11.26 34.83
N ARG A 12 8.94 -12.59 34.66
CA ARG A 12 9.95 -13.33 33.88
C ARG A 12 10.06 -12.88 32.41
N GLY A 13 8.94 -12.46 31.81
CA GLY A 13 8.91 -11.92 30.45
C GLY A 13 9.71 -10.63 30.30
N ASP A 14 9.55 -9.71 31.26
CA ASP A 14 10.21 -8.40 31.20
C ASP A 14 11.73 -8.51 31.34
N LEU A 15 12.23 -9.58 31.99
CA LEU A 15 13.66 -9.87 32.04
C LEU A 15 14.24 -10.26 30.67
N MET A 16 13.45 -10.92 29.80
CA MET A 16 13.87 -11.25 28.44
C MET A 16 13.84 -9.98 27.56
N ASP A 17 12.74 -9.22 27.62
CA ASP A 17 12.59 -7.97 26.84
C ASP A 17 13.60 -6.88 27.24
N MET A 18 14.15 -6.95 28.46
CA MET A 18 15.03 -5.92 29.04
C MET A 18 16.42 -6.47 29.46
N GLU A 19 16.82 -7.65 28.97
CA GLU A 19 18.10 -8.31 29.30
C GLU A 19 19.31 -7.39 29.03
N GLY A 20 19.28 -6.64 27.91
CA GLY A 20 20.31 -5.66 27.58
C GLY A 20 20.41 -4.49 28.55
N LEU A 21 19.29 -4.04 29.14
CA LEU A 21 19.28 -2.99 30.16
C LEU A 21 19.87 -3.51 31.49
N LEU A 22 19.51 -4.74 31.87
CA LEU A 22 20.05 -5.44 33.04
C LEU A 22 21.57 -5.63 32.91
N CYS A 23 22.03 -6.11 31.75
CA CYS A 23 23.45 -6.29 31.46
C CYS A 23 24.21 -4.96 31.44
N SER A 24 23.63 -3.89 30.88
CA SER A 24 24.22 -2.55 30.90
C SER A 24 24.37 -2.00 32.32
N GLY A 25 23.35 -2.19 33.18
CA GLY A 25 23.43 -1.82 34.60
C GLY A 25 24.53 -2.57 35.36
N LEU A 26 24.69 -3.88 35.11
CA LEU A 26 25.74 -4.69 35.73
C LEU A 26 27.15 -4.37 35.21
N ALA A 27 27.28 -3.99 33.92
CA ALA A 27 28.56 -3.63 33.30
C ALA A 27 29.20 -2.37 33.90
N ALA A 28 28.44 -1.53 34.61
CA ALA A 28 28.96 -0.40 35.38
C ALA A 28 29.82 -0.82 36.60
N PHE A 29 29.71 -2.08 37.07
CA PHE A 29 30.38 -2.57 38.28
C PHE A 29 31.57 -3.50 37.99
N PHE A 30 31.53 -4.30 36.91
CA PHE A 30 32.59 -5.25 36.55
C PHE A 30 32.51 -5.69 35.09
N THR A 31 33.62 -6.16 34.53
CA THR A 31 33.69 -6.54 33.11
C THR A 31 33.32 -8.01 32.83
N PHE A 32 32.59 -8.25 31.74
CA PHE A 32 32.23 -9.56 31.20
C PHE A 32 32.16 -9.52 29.66
N ASN A 33 32.26 -10.69 29.03
CA ASN A 33 32.39 -10.84 27.56
C ASN A 33 31.13 -11.42 26.89
N GLY A 34 30.18 -11.94 27.67
CA GLY A 34 28.96 -12.58 27.18
C GLY A 34 28.03 -12.94 28.33
N HIS A 35 26.78 -13.24 28.02
CA HIS A 35 25.73 -13.49 29.01
C HIS A 35 24.71 -14.53 28.50
N ALA A 36 23.93 -15.10 29.41
CA ALA A 36 22.74 -15.91 29.12
C ALA A 36 21.79 -15.89 30.32
N LEU A 37 20.58 -15.37 30.14
CA LEU A 37 19.46 -15.52 31.07
C LEU A 37 18.83 -16.92 30.97
N TYR A 38 18.54 -17.53 32.12
CA TYR A 38 17.87 -18.84 32.19
C TYR A 38 16.85 -18.90 33.34
N PHE A 39 15.84 -19.75 33.16
CA PHE A 39 14.69 -19.89 34.06
C PHE A 39 14.65 -21.31 34.65
N PRO A 40 15.47 -21.60 35.69
CA PRO A 40 15.56 -22.95 36.24
C PRO A 40 14.26 -23.37 36.93
N THR A 41 13.78 -24.58 36.61
CA THR A 41 12.62 -25.22 37.25
C THR A 41 13.00 -26.10 38.45
N GLN A 42 14.30 -26.39 38.62
CA GLN A 42 14.86 -27.20 39.70
C GLN A 42 16.23 -26.60 40.11
N ASN A 43 16.57 -26.70 41.41
CA ASN A 43 17.85 -26.31 42.02
C ASN A 43 18.45 -24.97 41.50
N PRO A 44 17.74 -23.83 41.65
CA PRO A 44 18.36 -22.51 41.46
C PRO A 44 19.47 -22.26 42.50
N PRO A 45 20.45 -21.38 42.21
CA PRO A 45 21.42 -20.93 43.20
C PRO A 45 20.80 -19.86 44.12
N ASP A 46 20.74 -20.11 45.43
CA ASP A 46 20.14 -19.19 46.41
C ASP A 46 20.92 -17.86 46.59
N ALA A 47 22.17 -17.81 46.12
CA ALA A 47 23.06 -16.66 46.21
C ALA A 47 23.97 -16.54 44.98
N PRO A 48 24.57 -15.36 44.72
CA PRO A 48 25.53 -15.18 43.64
C PRO A 48 26.74 -16.13 43.73
N GLN A 49 26.99 -16.92 42.68
CA GLN A 49 28.07 -17.91 42.63
C GLN A 49 29.09 -17.57 41.54
N PHE A 50 30.33 -17.26 41.93
CA PHE A 50 31.45 -17.07 40.99
C PHE A 50 32.27 -18.36 40.85
N LEU A 51 32.33 -18.92 39.64
CA LEU A 51 33.06 -20.14 39.28
C LEU A 51 34.45 -19.76 38.72
N PRO A 52 35.55 -19.80 39.51
CA PRO A 52 36.79 -19.12 39.13
C PRO A 52 37.56 -19.82 37.99
N ARG A 53 37.37 -21.14 37.85
CA ARG A 53 37.97 -21.95 36.78
C ARG A 53 37.35 -21.65 35.41
N GLU A 54 36.05 -21.40 35.37
CA GLU A 54 35.28 -21.14 34.16
C GLU A 54 35.13 -19.65 33.81
N ARG A 55 35.52 -18.76 34.74
CA ARG A 55 35.26 -17.31 34.67
C ARG A 55 33.77 -16.98 34.47
N ARG A 56 32.91 -17.79 35.10
CA ARG A 56 31.45 -17.63 35.09
C ARG A 56 30.96 -17.03 36.41
N LEU A 57 29.91 -16.22 36.33
CA LEU A 57 29.18 -15.70 37.48
C LEU A 57 27.69 -16.01 37.29
N LEU A 58 27.08 -16.68 38.26
CA LEU A 58 25.65 -16.95 38.29
C LEU A 58 25.00 -15.93 39.23
N LEU A 59 24.03 -15.16 38.72
CA LEU A 59 23.31 -14.12 39.46
C LEU A 59 21.82 -14.47 39.56
N PRO A 60 21.30 -14.93 40.72
CA PRO A 60 19.87 -15.09 40.91
C PRO A 60 19.18 -13.71 40.87
N LEU A 61 18.12 -13.61 40.06
CA LEU A 61 17.34 -12.39 39.84
C LEU A 61 16.07 -12.47 40.69
N VAL A 62 16.18 -12.04 41.95
CA VAL A 62 15.08 -12.09 42.92
C VAL A 62 14.38 -10.72 42.99
N TRP A 63 13.05 -10.71 42.86
CA TRP A 63 12.21 -9.51 42.98
C TRP A 63 11.06 -9.79 43.94
N ARG A 64 10.91 -8.97 44.99
CA ARG A 64 9.88 -9.15 46.05
C ARG A 64 9.79 -10.60 46.55
N GLU A 65 10.96 -11.18 46.87
CA GLU A 65 11.15 -12.57 47.34
C GLU A 65 10.86 -13.68 46.29
N GLU A 66 10.32 -13.37 45.10
CA GLU A 66 10.21 -14.33 44.00
C GLU A 66 11.49 -14.40 43.15
N LEU A 67 11.98 -15.60 42.86
CA LEU A 67 13.01 -15.81 41.85
C LEU A 67 12.40 -15.70 40.44
N LEU A 68 12.69 -14.59 39.76
CA LEU A 68 12.25 -14.36 38.38
C LEU A 68 13.11 -15.08 37.34
N GLY A 69 14.40 -15.32 37.62
CA GLY A 69 15.33 -16.01 36.72
C GLY A 69 16.77 -15.99 37.26
N VAL A 70 17.73 -16.45 36.47
CA VAL A 70 19.15 -16.43 36.81
C VAL A 70 19.97 -15.99 35.60
N LEU A 71 20.91 -15.06 35.78
CA LEU A 71 21.78 -14.56 34.71
C LEU A 71 23.18 -15.17 34.83
N MET A 72 23.63 -15.89 33.80
CA MET A 72 25.00 -16.41 33.69
C MET A 72 25.87 -15.43 32.90
N LEU A 73 26.84 -14.80 33.56
CA LEU A 73 27.82 -13.92 32.91
C LEU A 73 29.15 -14.66 32.66
N HIS A 74 29.74 -14.47 31.48
CA HIS A 74 30.91 -15.18 30.98
C HIS A 74 32.14 -14.26 30.85
N GLY A 75 33.34 -14.79 31.09
CA GLY A 75 34.61 -14.03 30.98
C GLY A 75 34.91 -13.11 32.16
N VAL A 76 34.12 -13.21 33.24
CA VAL A 76 34.15 -12.35 34.42
C VAL A 76 35.51 -12.40 35.14
N ARG A 77 36.09 -11.24 35.44
CA ARG A 77 37.41 -11.17 36.08
C ARG A 77 37.32 -11.36 37.60
N ALA A 78 37.99 -12.40 38.11
CA ALA A 78 37.98 -12.76 39.53
C ALA A 78 38.39 -11.61 40.48
N ARG A 79 39.30 -10.73 40.05
CA ARG A 79 39.77 -9.56 40.83
C ARG A 79 38.71 -8.47 41.01
N GLU A 80 37.79 -8.35 40.06
CA GLU A 80 36.72 -7.33 40.05
C GLU A 80 35.50 -7.84 40.84
N VAL A 81 35.15 -9.12 40.70
CA VAL A 81 33.92 -9.68 41.30
C VAL A 81 34.11 -10.26 42.71
N ARG A 82 35.28 -10.78 43.09
CA ARG A 82 35.47 -11.34 44.45
C ARG A 82 35.19 -10.34 45.58
N PRO A 83 35.60 -9.06 45.51
CA PRO A 83 35.24 -8.07 46.53
C PRO A 83 33.75 -7.71 46.54
N LEU A 84 33.09 -7.82 45.38
CA LEU A 84 31.68 -7.43 45.21
C LEU A 84 30.69 -8.54 45.59
N LEU A 85 31.10 -9.81 45.66
CA LEU A 85 30.23 -10.96 45.93
C LEU A 85 29.17 -10.73 47.04
N PRO A 86 29.50 -10.17 48.23
CA PRO A 86 28.50 -9.90 49.27
C PRO A 86 27.48 -8.81 48.93
N ALA A 87 27.85 -7.86 48.06
CA ALA A 87 27.02 -6.72 47.65
C ALA A 87 26.26 -6.96 46.33
N LEU A 88 26.62 -8.00 45.56
CA LEU A 88 25.94 -8.36 44.31
C LEU A 88 24.41 -8.52 44.44
N PRO A 89 23.82 -9.09 45.52
CA PRO A 89 22.36 -9.14 45.66
C PRO A 89 21.73 -7.75 45.65
N SER A 90 22.34 -6.77 46.33
CA SER A 90 21.88 -5.38 46.36
C SER A 90 22.07 -4.67 45.02
N VAL A 91 23.19 -4.93 44.32
CA VAL A 91 23.43 -4.40 42.97
C VAL A 91 22.40 -4.95 41.97
N VAL A 92 22.11 -6.25 42.03
CA VAL A 92 21.05 -6.89 41.22
C VAL A 92 19.68 -6.31 41.56
N ALA A 93 19.33 -6.15 42.85
CA ALA A 93 18.07 -5.55 43.26
C ALA A 93 17.88 -4.11 42.74
N LEU A 94 18.93 -3.27 42.76
CA LEU A 94 18.90 -1.93 42.17
C LEU A 94 18.76 -1.95 40.64
N CYS A 95 19.37 -2.93 39.96
CA CYS A 95 19.17 -3.12 38.52
C CYS A 95 17.73 -3.55 38.21
N LEU A 96 17.16 -4.47 38.99
CA LEU A 96 15.77 -4.92 38.86
C LEU A 96 14.77 -3.80 39.20
N GLU A 97 15.06 -2.92 40.15
CA GLU A 97 14.23 -1.73 40.41
C GLU A 97 14.25 -0.76 39.22
N ASN A 98 15.42 -0.53 38.61
CA ASN A 98 15.53 0.28 37.39
C ASN A 98 14.78 -0.36 36.20
N LEU A 99 14.81 -1.69 36.08
CA LEU A 99 13.95 -2.42 35.12
C LEU A 99 12.47 -2.20 35.42
N ALA A 100 12.02 -2.39 36.66
CA ALA A 100 10.62 -2.22 37.06
C ALA A 100 10.11 -0.78 36.88
N ARG A 101 10.94 0.24 37.19
CA ARG A 101 10.65 1.66 36.91
C ARG A 101 10.57 1.95 35.41
N SER A 102 11.50 1.41 34.63
CA SER A 102 11.54 1.54 33.16
C SER A 102 10.34 0.84 32.50
N ARG A 103 9.92 -0.32 33.02
CA ARG A 103 8.67 -1.01 32.65
C ARG A 103 7.46 -0.14 32.94
N ALA A 104 7.33 0.37 34.17
CA ALA A 104 6.20 1.20 34.59
C ALA A 104 6.07 2.51 33.78
N ALA A 105 7.16 3.04 33.25
CA ALA A 105 7.16 4.18 32.32
C ALA A 105 6.71 3.80 30.89
N ARG A 106 6.84 2.53 30.50
CA ARG A 106 6.49 1.97 29.18
C ARG A 106 5.09 1.34 29.13
N THR A 107 4.37 1.22 30.24
CA THR A 107 3.03 0.61 30.32
C THR A 107 1.94 1.59 30.76
N ASP A 108 0.78 1.59 30.11
CA ASP A 108 -0.39 2.37 30.52
C ASP A 108 -1.03 1.82 31.81
N ALA A 109 -1.21 2.69 32.80
CA ALA A 109 -1.66 2.31 34.14
C ALA A 109 -3.13 1.81 34.23
N VAL A 110 -3.95 2.01 33.19
CA VAL A 110 -5.35 1.54 33.17
C VAL A 110 -5.49 0.19 32.47
N THR A 111 -4.78 0.02 31.35
CA THR A 111 -4.91 -1.13 30.43
C THR A 111 -3.79 -2.16 30.54
N GLY A 112 -2.62 -1.81 31.10
CA GLY A 112 -1.45 -2.70 31.15
C GLY A 112 -0.79 -2.99 29.79
N LEU A 113 -1.19 -2.28 28.73
CA LEU A 113 -0.58 -2.32 27.40
C LEU A 113 0.60 -1.32 27.32
N ALA A 114 1.38 -1.36 26.24
CA ALA A 114 2.45 -0.39 26.02
C ALA A 114 1.89 1.05 25.88
N THR A 115 2.68 2.06 26.28
CA THR A 115 2.36 3.48 26.05
C THR A 115 2.58 3.89 24.59
N GLU A 116 1.97 5.00 24.16
CA GLU A 116 2.19 5.58 22.83
C GLU A 116 3.68 5.92 22.61
N ASP A 117 4.40 6.39 23.65
CA ASP A 117 5.85 6.65 23.60
C ASP A 117 6.67 5.36 23.39
N ALA A 118 6.31 4.27 24.09
CA ALA A 118 6.97 2.97 23.93
C ALA A 118 6.69 2.33 22.56
N LEU A 119 5.50 2.57 22.00
CA LEU A 119 5.16 2.20 20.64
C LEU A 119 5.99 2.99 19.61
N TYR A 120 6.08 4.31 19.74
CA TYR A 120 6.90 5.12 18.81
C TYR A 120 8.37 4.70 18.82
N ALA A 121 8.96 4.49 20.00
CA ALA A 121 10.33 3.99 20.10
C ALA A 121 10.50 2.66 19.32
N ARG A 122 9.57 1.71 19.47
CA ARG A 122 9.62 0.45 18.71
C ARG A 122 9.40 0.64 17.22
N MET A 123 8.54 1.59 16.82
CA MET A 123 8.32 1.94 15.42
C MET A 123 9.58 2.52 14.77
N GLU A 124 10.37 3.29 15.52
CA GLU A 124 11.65 3.83 15.04
C GLU A 124 12.71 2.74 14.87
N ASP A 125 12.84 1.82 15.83
CA ASP A 125 13.75 0.65 15.72
C ASP A 125 13.42 -0.23 14.50
N GLU A 126 12.14 -0.57 14.34
CA GLU A 126 11.65 -1.39 13.21
C GLU A 126 11.82 -0.66 11.86
N ALA A 127 11.53 0.65 11.81
CA ALA A 127 11.73 1.46 10.59
C ALA A 127 13.21 1.59 10.22
N ALA A 128 14.09 1.70 11.21
CA ALA A 128 15.55 1.73 11.01
C ALA A 128 16.07 0.40 10.47
N ARG A 129 15.61 -0.74 10.99
CA ARG A 129 15.97 -2.08 10.46
C ARG A 129 15.49 -2.26 9.01
N VAL A 130 14.23 -1.90 8.73
CA VAL A 130 13.67 -1.94 7.37
C VAL A 130 14.48 -1.08 6.41
N ARG A 131 14.91 0.13 6.80
CA ARG A 131 15.79 0.96 5.98
C ARG A 131 17.17 0.33 5.77
N ALA A 132 17.82 -0.17 6.82
CA ALA A 132 19.14 -0.80 6.72
C ALA A 132 19.16 -1.96 5.69
N HIS A 133 18.11 -2.77 5.63
CA HIS A 133 18.01 -3.85 4.65
C HIS A 133 17.58 -3.37 3.24
N LEU A 134 16.87 -2.24 3.12
CA LEU A 134 16.63 -1.59 1.83
C LEU A 134 17.90 -0.95 1.25
N ASP A 135 18.85 -0.59 2.12
CA ASP A 135 20.17 -0.07 1.74
C ASP A 135 21.16 -1.22 1.42
N ASP A 136 21.19 -2.29 2.23
CA ASP A 136 21.97 -3.52 1.97
C ASP A 136 21.12 -4.82 2.12
N PRO A 137 20.58 -5.35 1.01
CA PRO A 137 19.83 -6.61 0.98
C PRO A 137 20.65 -7.89 1.28
N ALA A 138 21.98 -7.80 1.38
CA ALA A 138 22.82 -8.95 1.72
C ALA A 138 22.99 -9.14 3.25
N GLN A 139 22.48 -8.19 4.05
CA GLN A 139 22.64 -8.19 5.50
C GLN A 139 21.76 -9.27 6.17
N PRO A 140 22.32 -10.20 6.97
CA PRO A 140 21.57 -11.32 7.53
C PRO A 140 20.67 -10.90 8.70
N ASP A 141 19.38 -10.68 8.43
CA ASP A 141 18.39 -10.06 9.35
C ASP A 141 17.92 -10.96 10.54
N GLY A 142 18.62 -12.06 10.83
CA GLY A 142 18.37 -12.95 11.97
C GLY A 142 17.01 -13.67 12.01
N ARG A 143 16.11 -13.42 11.05
CA ARG A 143 14.75 -13.96 10.97
C ARG A 143 14.48 -14.57 9.59
N PRO A 144 13.64 -15.63 9.48
CA PRO A 144 13.34 -16.30 8.21
C PRO A 144 12.30 -15.54 7.37
N ALA A 145 12.60 -14.29 7.04
CA ALA A 145 11.70 -13.38 6.32
C ALA A 145 12.30 -12.97 4.96
N PRO A 146 11.79 -13.47 3.81
CA PRO A 146 12.20 -12.96 2.50
C PRO A 146 11.78 -11.49 2.32
N LEU A 147 12.53 -10.74 1.49
CA LEU A 147 12.44 -9.29 1.29
C LEU A 147 11.02 -8.70 1.20
N HIS A 148 10.07 -9.41 0.57
CA HIS A 148 8.66 -8.99 0.47
C HIS A 148 7.92 -8.87 1.82
N ARG A 149 8.54 -9.28 2.94
CA ARG A 149 8.04 -9.15 4.32
C ARG A 149 8.69 -8.01 5.10
N LEU A 150 9.65 -7.27 4.54
CA LEU A 150 10.33 -6.16 5.23
C LEU A 150 9.47 -4.89 5.24
N CYS A 151 8.31 -5.02 5.86
CA CYS A 151 7.36 -3.95 6.10
C CYS A 151 6.90 -4.01 7.56
N MET A 152 6.69 -2.85 8.16
CA MET A 152 6.09 -2.72 9.48
C MET A 152 4.61 -2.41 9.30
N GLY A 153 3.76 -3.30 9.83
CA GLY A 153 2.31 -3.10 9.84
C GLY A 153 1.87 -2.36 11.09
N LEU A 154 1.01 -1.36 10.94
CA LEU A 154 0.37 -0.69 12.07
C LEU A 154 -1.15 -0.74 11.90
N VAL A 155 -1.83 -1.39 12.85
CA VAL A 155 -3.29 -1.37 12.99
C VAL A 155 -3.65 -0.42 14.12
N VAL A 156 -4.63 0.46 13.91
CA VAL A 156 -5.24 1.31 14.94
C VAL A 156 -6.72 0.90 15.09
N LEU A 157 -7.14 0.67 16.33
CA LEU A 157 -8.47 0.24 16.75
C LEU A 157 -9.08 1.34 17.61
N ARG A 158 -10.31 1.78 17.33
CA ARG A 158 -10.96 2.88 18.07
C ARG A 158 -12.34 2.50 18.60
N LEU A 159 -12.60 2.83 19.87
CA LEU A 159 -13.90 2.75 20.53
C LEU A 159 -14.71 4.03 20.28
N ARG A 160 -15.62 3.99 19.29
CA ARG A 160 -16.42 5.14 18.82
C ARG A 160 -17.33 5.72 19.92
N ASN A 161 -17.95 4.87 20.74
CA ASN A 161 -18.84 5.29 21.83
C ASN A 161 -18.10 5.56 23.16
N GLY A 162 -16.76 5.56 23.20
CA GLY A 162 -15.99 5.67 24.44
C GLY A 162 -16.23 6.98 25.21
N GLU A 163 -16.35 8.11 24.52
CA GLU A 163 -16.69 9.40 25.14
C GLU A 163 -18.14 9.45 25.64
N GLU A 164 -19.06 8.87 24.89
CA GLU A 164 -20.49 8.83 25.26
C GLU A 164 -20.70 7.98 26.51
N MET A 165 -20.06 6.80 26.57
CA MET A 165 -20.02 5.96 27.77
C MET A 165 -19.44 6.71 28.98
N ALA A 166 -18.37 7.48 28.80
CA ALA A 166 -17.80 8.28 29.88
C ALA A 166 -18.72 9.43 30.33
N ARG A 167 -19.48 10.03 29.40
CA ARG A 167 -20.42 11.13 29.65
C ARG A 167 -21.73 10.68 30.30
N GLN A 168 -22.27 9.53 29.90
CA GLN A 168 -23.55 8.99 30.38
C GLN A 168 -23.40 8.06 31.60
N ILE A 169 -22.29 7.33 31.70
CA ILE A 169 -22.09 6.24 32.68
C ILE A 169 -20.94 6.55 33.67
N GLY A 170 -20.01 7.44 33.29
CA GLY A 170 -18.95 7.95 34.17
C GLY A 170 -17.57 7.32 33.94
N PHE A 171 -16.54 8.07 34.33
CA PHE A 171 -15.14 7.73 34.05
C PHE A 171 -14.67 6.41 34.67
N ALA A 172 -15.05 6.09 35.90
CA ALA A 172 -14.66 4.83 36.55
C ALA A 172 -15.21 3.58 35.83
N PHE A 173 -16.42 3.67 35.25
CA PHE A 173 -16.95 2.62 34.38
C PHE A 173 -16.20 2.56 33.05
N SER A 174 -15.92 3.72 32.45
CA SER A 174 -15.15 3.85 31.20
C SER A 174 -13.74 3.23 31.32
N GLU A 175 -13.04 3.45 32.45
CA GLU A 175 -11.73 2.85 32.73
C GLU A 175 -11.80 1.35 33.00
N LYS A 176 -12.80 0.88 33.78
CA LYS A 176 -13.04 -0.56 33.96
C LYS A 176 -13.30 -1.23 32.61
N PHE A 177 -14.13 -0.62 31.77
CA PHE A 177 -14.45 -1.12 30.44
C PHE A 177 -13.19 -1.21 29.55
N LEU A 178 -12.42 -0.12 29.47
CA LEU A 178 -11.14 -0.09 28.73
C LEU A 178 -10.15 -1.18 29.14
N ARG A 179 -10.15 -1.60 30.42
CA ARG A 179 -9.32 -2.72 30.86
C ARG A 179 -9.76 -4.07 30.27
N HIS A 180 -11.06 -4.35 30.25
CA HIS A 180 -11.60 -5.58 29.63
C HIS A 180 -11.40 -5.56 28.10
N MET A 181 -11.50 -4.38 27.47
CA MET A 181 -11.14 -4.18 26.05
C MET A 181 -9.66 -4.48 25.79
N ALA A 182 -8.77 -4.08 26.70
CA ALA A 182 -7.33 -4.34 26.59
C ALA A 182 -6.98 -5.82 26.79
N GLU A 183 -7.66 -6.49 27.73
CA GLU A 183 -7.54 -7.94 27.95
C GLU A 183 -7.97 -8.71 26.70
N ALA A 184 -9.13 -8.38 26.11
CA ALA A 184 -9.62 -8.98 24.86
C ALA A 184 -8.72 -8.68 23.64
N CYS A 185 -8.14 -7.47 23.60
CA CYS A 185 -7.18 -7.05 22.59
C CYS A 185 -5.87 -7.87 22.66
N ARG A 186 -5.35 -8.08 23.88
CA ARG A 186 -4.11 -8.82 24.15
C ARG A 186 -4.26 -10.35 24.04
N ALA A 187 -5.43 -10.88 24.36
CA ALA A 187 -5.71 -12.32 24.26
C ALA A 187 -5.45 -12.81 22.83
N GLY A 188 -4.70 -13.90 22.65
CA GLY A 188 -4.44 -14.50 21.34
C GLY A 188 -3.70 -13.60 20.34
N LEU A 189 -2.79 -12.74 20.81
CA LEU A 189 -1.82 -12.06 19.93
C LEU A 189 -0.56 -12.92 19.72
N PRO A 190 0.03 -12.94 18.51
CA PRO A 190 1.37 -13.48 18.27
C PRO A 190 2.45 -12.75 19.08
N SER A 191 3.56 -13.43 19.39
CA SER A 191 4.64 -12.90 20.23
C SER A 191 5.48 -11.78 19.58
N ASP A 192 5.34 -11.56 18.28
CA ASP A 192 6.00 -10.49 17.52
C ASP A 192 5.11 -9.25 17.30
N VAL A 193 3.90 -9.24 17.90
CA VAL A 193 2.94 -8.13 17.86
C VAL A 193 2.97 -7.33 19.16
N LEU A 194 3.35 -6.05 19.09
CA LEU A 194 3.29 -5.13 20.22
C LEU A 194 1.90 -4.47 20.31
N ALA A 195 1.17 -4.70 21.39
CA ALA A 195 -0.09 -4.02 21.70
C ALA A 195 0.12 -2.80 22.61
N ALA A 196 -0.42 -1.65 22.19
CA ALA A 196 -0.25 -0.37 22.85
C ALA A 196 -1.59 0.38 22.99
N ARG A 197 -1.65 1.32 23.94
CA ARG A 197 -2.73 2.31 24.05
C ARG A 197 -2.24 3.64 23.48
N VAL A 198 -2.93 4.14 22.46
CA VAL A 198 -2.52 5.34 21.68
C VAL A 198 -3.53 6.47 21.82
N GLY A 199 -3.77 6.88 23.06
CA GLY A 199 -4.73 7.93 23.40
C GLY A 199 -5.88 7.43 24.29
N ARG A 200 -6.98 8.20 24.33
CA ARG A 200 -8.02 7.99 25.35
C ARG A 200 -8.84 6.72 25.12
N TYR A 201 -9.24 6.49 23.86
CA TYR A 201 -10.15 5.41 23.41
C TYR A 201 -9.60 4.67 22.18
N GLU A 202 -8.29 4.70 21.99
CA GLU A 202 -7.59 4.09 20.85
C GLU A 202 -6.53 3.07 21.33
N PHE A 203 -6.44 1.98 20.60
CA PHE A 203 -5.43 0.93 20.76
C PHE A 203 -4.66 0.77 19.45
N ALA A 204 -3.39 0.38 19.52
CA ALA A 204 -2.58 0.08 18.35
C ALA A 204 -1.94 -1.32 18.47
N LEU A 205 -1.78 -1.97 17.33
CA LEU A 205 -1.05 -3.22 17.17
C LEU A 205 0.06 -3.00 16.15
N LEU A 206 1.31 -3.20 16.57
CA LEU A 206 2.46 -3.15 15.69
C LEU A 206 2.86 -4.55 15.27
N LEU A 207 2.86 -4.81 13.97
CA LEU A 207 3.27 -6.09 13.39
C LEU A 207 4.67 -5.96 12.81
N SER A 208 5.62 -6.67 13.41
CA SER A 208 6.96 -6.84 12.87
C SER A 208 6.89 -7.61 11.52
N ALA A 209 7.64 -7.18 10.51
CA ALA A 209 7.82 -7.90 9.24
C ALA A 209 6.53 -8.48 8.58
N SER A 210 5.52 -7.63 8.35
CA SER A 210 4.16 -8.03 7.96
C SER A 210 3.58 -7.31 6.74
N GLY A 211 2.76 -8.03 5.98
CA GLY A 211 2.05 -7.54 4.78
C GLY A 211 0.60 -7.10 5.02
N ARG A 212 0.00 -6.45 4.02
CA ARG A 212 -1.32 -5.78 4.15
C ARG A 212 -2.46 -6.73 4.52
N GLY A 213 -2.43 -7.97 4.02
CA GLY A 213 -3.39 -9.01 4.39
C GLY A 213 -3.24 -9.50 5.85
N ALA A 214 -2.02 -9.53 6.39
CA ALA A 214 -1.79 -9.91 7.79
C ALA A 214 -2.34 -8.86 8.75
N CYS A 215 -2.12 -7.57 8.45
CA CYS A 215 -2.69 -6.45 9.19
C CYS A 215 -4.23 -6.51 9.21
N HIS A 216 -4.85 -6.81 8.07
CA HIS A 216 -6.31 -6.94 7.96
C HIS A 216 -6.86 -8.17 8.70
N LYS A 217 -6.22 -9.35 8.57
CA LYS A 217 -6.60 -10.56 9.34
C LYS A 217 -6.50 -10.32 10.85
N LEU A 218 -5.42 -9.71 11.32
CA LEU A 218 -5.23 -9.40 12.75
C LEU A 218 -6.27 -8.39 13.25
N ALA A 219 -6.52 -7.32 12.50
CA ALA A 219 -7.54 -6.33 12.83
C ALA A 219 -8.91 -6.97 13.02
N ARG A 220 -9.34 -7.85 12.09
CA ARG A 220 -10.61 -8.59 12.22
C ARG A 220 -10.64 -9.54 13.41
N ALA A 221 -9.58 -10.32 13.61
CA ALA A 221 -9.51 -11.29 14.71
C ALA A 221 -9.53 -10.62 16.09
N VAL A 222 -8.93 -9.43 16.22
CA VAL A 222 -8.94 -8.64 17.45
C VAL A 222 -10.26 -7.90 17.64
N LEU A 223 -10.83 -7.32 16.58
CA LEU A 223 -12.16 -6.70 16.62
C LEU A 223 -13.22 -7.68 17.14
N GLY A 224 -13.32 -8.90 16.57
CA GLY A 224 -14.34 -9.86 17.00
C GLY A 224 -14.21 -10.27 18.48
N ARG A 225 -12.98 -10.34 19.03
CA ARG A 225 -12.76 -10.54 20.47
C ARG A 225 -13.18 -9.33 21.29
N MET A 226 -12.91 -8.13 20.80
CA MET A 226 -13.27 -6.88 21.46
C MET A 226 -14.78 -6.59 21.40
N GLU A 227 -15.48 -6.93 20.31
CA GLU A 227 -16.95 -6.82 20.16
C GLU A 227 -17.71 -7.72 21.14
N ALA A 228 -17.14 -8.86 21.52
CA ALA A 228 -17.71 -9.77 22.52
C ALA A 228 -17.66 -9.21 23.96
N VAL A 229 -16.89 -8.15 24.23
CA VAL A 229 -16.82 -7.54 25.57
C VAL A 229 -18.13 -6.82 25.89
N SER A 230 -18.81 -7.24 26.95
CA SER A 230 -20.09 -6.68 27.39
C SER A 230 -20.12 -6.55 28.90
N LEU A 231 -20.26 -5.33 29.43
CA LEU A 231 -20.35 -5.08 30.87
C LEU A 231 -21.72 -4.51 31.26
N PRO A 232 -22.35 -4.97 32.36
CA PRO A 232 -23.63 -4.43 32.81
C PRO A 232 -23.45 -3.00 33.33
N GLY A 233 -24.30 -2.08 32.86
CA GLY A 233 -24.32 -0.69 33.31
C GLY A 233 -24.60 -0.57 34.82
N PRO A 234 -23.93 0.34 35.54
CA PRO A 234 -24.02 0.44 37.00
C PRO A 234 -25.41 0.85 37.50
N LEU A 235 -26.15 1.65 36.71
CA LEU A 235 -27.49 2.13 37.06
C LEU A 235 -28.60 1.24 36.46
N THR A 236 -28.60 1.06 35.14
CA THR A 236 -29.70 0.38 34.41
C THR A 236 -29.55 -1.14 34.33
N ARG A 237 -28.39 -1.71 34.71
CA ARG A 237 -27.98 -3.12 34.53
C ARG A 237 -27.98 -3.64 33.09
N GLN A 238 -28.40 -2.86 32.11
CA GLN A 238 -28.36 -3.20 30.68
C GLN A 238 -26.91 -3.43 30.22
N PRO A 239 -26.67 -4.39 29.29
CA PRO A 239 -25.33 -4.67 28.78
C PRO A 239 -24.82 -3.54 27.89
N VAL A 240 -23.72 -2.90 28.28
CA VAL A 240 -23.02 -1.91 27.47
C VAL A 240 -22.04 -2.64 26.56
N ARG A 241 -22.17 -2.41 25.25
CA ARG A 241 -21.32 -2.99 24.20
C ARG A 241 -20.47 -1.90 23.51
N PRO A 242 -19.30 -2.26 22.96
CA PRO A 242 -18.45 -1.32 22.24
C PRO A 242 -18.94 -1.12 20.81
N LEU A 243 -18.80 0.09 20.28
CA LEU A 243 -18.85 0.35 18.84
C LEU A 243 -17.43 0.57 18.35
N LEU A 244 -16.92 -0.31 17.49
CA LEU A 244 -15.52 -0.32 17.08
C LEU A 244 -15.34 -0.04 15.58
N CYS A 245 -14.14 0.38 15.23
CA CYS A 245 -13.63 0.44 13.85
C CYS A 245 -12.12 0.25 13.85
N ALA A 246 -11.56 -0.14 12.70
CA ALA A 246 -10.12 -0.30 12.53
C ALA A 246 -9.59 0.40 11.28
N GLY A 247 -8.43 1.03 11.41
CA GLY A 247 -7.59 1.49 10.31
C GLY A 247 -6.26 0.74 10.29
N HIS A 248 -5.65 0.55 9.13
CA HIS A 248 -4.25 0.08 9.09
C HIS A 248 -3.43 0.63 7.92
N ALA A 249 -2.15 0.83 8.19
CA ALA A 249 -1.16 1.33 7.24
C ALA A 249 0.14 0.52 7.32
N LEU A 250 0.94 0.56 6.26
CA LEU A 250 2.21 -0.16 6.14
C LEU A 250 3.37 0.77 5.83
N TYR A 251 4.45 0.63 6.60
CA TYR A 251 5.74 1.23 6.29
C TYR A 251 6.64 0.21 5.55
N PRO A 252 7.33 0.56 4.45
CA PRO A 252 7.34 1.86 3.78
C PRO A 252 6.24 2.03 2.71
N GLN A 253 5.46 0.99 2.41
CA GLN A 253 4.54 0.93 1.25
C GLN A 253 3.56 2.12 1.14
N ASP A 254 3.03 2.60 2.26
CA ASP A 254 2.07 3.70 2.28
C ASP A 254 2.72 5.09 2.32
N MET A 255 4.05 5.18 2.43
CA MET A 255 4.82 6.42 2.41
C MET A 255 4.93 7.03 0.99
N GLN A 256 5.59 8.19 0.89
CA GLN A 256 6.03 8.84 -0.36
C GLN A 256 7.54 9.10 -0.35
N GLY A 257 8.15 9.24 -1.52
CA GLY A 257 9.60 9.43 -1.68
C GLY A 257 10.24 10.48 -0.75
N PRO A 258 9.72 11.72 -0.65
CA PRO A 258 10.28 12.73 0.25
C PRO A 258 10.16 12.39 1.74
N GLU A 259 9.11 11.67 2.12
CA GLU A 259 8.85 11.29 3.52
C GLU A 259 9.89 10.28 4.03
N LEU A 260 10.41 9.45 3.13
CA LEU A 260 11.41 8.42 3.44
C LEU A 260 12.82 8.99 3.70
N VAL A 261 13.02 10.29 3.41
CA VAL A 261 14.25 11.05 3.73
C VAL A 261 14.18 11.68 5.13
N LEU A 262 13.00 11.73 5.76
CA LEU A 262 12.81 12.32 7.10
C LEU A 262 13.51 11.52 8.21
N PRO A 263 13.70 12.08 9.42
CA PRO A 263 14.08 11.31 10.60
C PRO A 263 13.10 10.17 10.91
N MET A 264 13.56 9.08 11.53
CA MET A 264 12.70 7.90 11.78
C MET A 264 11.49 8.23 12.66
N PHE A 265 11.63 9.12 13.65
CA PHE A 265 10.52 9.60 14.48
C PHE A 265 9.40 10.27 13.66
N GLU A 266 9.73 11.00 12.59
CA GLU A 266 8.70 11.58 11.70
C GLU A 266 8.05 10.51 10.83
N GLN A 267 8.83 9.56 10.31
CA GLN A 267 8.28 8.45 9.50
C GLN A 267 7.34 7.56 10.34
N ALA A 268 7.68 7.32 11.61
CA ALA A 268 6.81 6.65 12.58
C ALA A 268 5.51 7.45 12.83
N ARG A 269 5.61 8.77 13.04
CA ARG A 269 4.43 9.64 13.21
C ARG A 269 3.56 9.73 11.95
N GLN A 270 4.15 9.70 10.75
CA GLN A 270 3.42 9.62 9.49
C GLN A 270 2.69 8.27 9.34
N LEU A 271 3.29 7.14 9.75
CA LEU A 271 2.59 5.85 9.76
C LEU A 271 1.40 5.85 10.74
N MET A 272 1.58 6.42 11.93
CA MET A 272 0.49 6.56 12.91
C MET A 272 -0.63 7.46 12.38
N ALA A 273 -0.31 8.61 11.77
CA ALA A 273 -1.30 9.49 11.15
C ALA A 273 -2.11 8.77 10.06
N ARG A 274 -1.46 7.96 9.21
CA ARG A 274 -2.13 7.17 8.17
C ARG A 274 -3.03 6.06 8.72
N ALA A 275 -2.60 5.36 9.78
CA ALA A 275 -3.42 4.34 10.42
C ALA A 275 -4.64 4.94 11.15
N ARG A 276 -4.46 6.10 11.82
CA ARG A 276 -5.57 6.89 12.41
C ARG A 276 -6.54 7.40 11.35
N LEU A 277 -6.05 7.99 10.26
CA LEU A 277 -6.89 8.46 9.14
C LEU A 277 -7.72 7.32 8.50
N ALA A 278 -7.14 6.14 8.38
CA ALA A 278 -7.88 4.97 7.93
C ALA A 278 -9.00 4.58 8.93
N ALA A 279 -8.75 4.68 10.24
CA ALA A 279 -9.77 4.45 11.27
C ALA A 279 -10.86 5.53 11.27
N ASP A 280 -10.53 6.79 10.94
CA ASP A 280 -11.49 7.87 10.75
C ASP A 280 -12.46 7.56 9.59
N VAL A 281 -11.92 7.16 8.43
CA VAL A 281 -12.69 6.75 7.25
C VAL A 281 -13.52 5.49 7.52
N ALA A 282 -12.99 4.55 8.32
CA ALA A 282 -13.76 3.38 8.77
C ALA A 282 -14.97 3.79 9.62
N ALA A 283 -14.81 4.76 10.54
CA ALA A 283 -15.89 5.24 11.41
C ALA A 283 -17.00 6.01 10.67
N GLN A 284 -16.65 6.78 9.63
CA GLN A 284 -17.61 7.63 8.89
C GLN A 284 -18.68 6.82 8.13
N GLY A 285 -18.29 5.66 7.58
CA GLY A 285 -19.15 4.81 6.74
C GLY A 285 -20.28 4.04 7.47
N GLN A 286 -20.46 4.25 8.78
CA GLN A 286 -21.51 3.62 9.59
C GLN A 286 -22.65 4.60 9.97
N SER A 287 -22.74 5.78 9.32
CA SER A 287 -23.62 6.88 9.76
C SER A 287 -25.11 6.74 9.41
N GLY A 288 -25.58 5.52 9.08
CA GLY A 288 -26.91 5.28 8.51
C GLY A 288 -27.48 3.88 8.75
N ALA A 289 -27.26 3.28 9.93
CA ALA A 289 -27.89 2.03 10.35
C ALA A 289 -28.08 1.99 11.89
N GLY A 290 -28.93 1.07 12.37
CA GLY A 290 -29.27 0.94 13.79
C GLY A 290 -28.16 0.39 14.69
N LEU A 291 -28.51 0.16 15.96
CA LEU A 291 -27.64 -0.23 17.09
C LEU A 291 -27.02 -1.65 17.01
N GLY A 292 -26.46 -2.04 15.87
CA GLY A 292 -25.91 -3.38 15.64
C GLY A 292 -25.08 -3.57 14.35
N GLY A 293 -24.47 -2.52 13.80
CA GLY A 293 -23.61 -2.63 12.62
C GLY A 293 -22.21 -3.19 12.92
N GLU A 294 -21.74 -4.12 12.10
CA GLU A 294 -20.42 -4.77 12.20
C GLU A 294 -19.24 -3.79 12.11
N SER A 295 -18.15 -4.06 12.83
CA SER A 295 -16.94 -3.21 12.83
C SER A 295 -16.26 -3.12 11.47
N ARG A 296 -16.27 -1.91 10.87
CA ARG A 296 -15.60 -1.64 9.59
C ARG A 296 -14.07 -1.58 9.77
N ILE A 297 -13.35 -2.22 8.83
CA ILE A 297 -11.88 -2.17 8.70
C ILE A 297 -11.52 -1.43 7.41
N MET A 298 -10.59 -0.47 7.46
CA MET A 298 -10.10 0.27 6.30
C MET A 298 -8.56 0.17 6.19
N PRO A 299 -8.02 -0.35 5.07
CA PRO A 299 -6.61 -0.16 4.72
C PRO A 299 -6.35 1.26 4.19
N PHE A 300 -5.26 1.92 4.58
CA PHE A 300 -4.92 3.27 4.12
C PHE A 300 -4.88 3.37 2.58
N ALA A 301 -4.23 2.42 1.90
CA ALA A 301 -4.17 2.38 0.43
C ALA A 301 -5.53 2.20 -0.27
N ARG A 302 -6.59 1.83 0.45
CA ARG A 302 -7.97 1.71 -0.07
C ARG A 302 -8.78 3.00 0.11
N ILE A 303 -8.33 3.98 0.89
CA ILE A 303 -9.08 5.23 1.12
C ILE A 303 -9.35 5.96 -0.20
N LEU A 304 -8.34 6.05 -1.07
CA LEU A 304 -8.46 6.68 -2.39
C LEU A 304 -9.33 5.87 -3.37
N GLN A 305 -9.57 4.58 -3.10
CA GLN A 305 -10.35 3.69 -3.97
C GLN A 305 -11.83 3.65 -3.55
N ASP A 306 -12.10 3.35 -2.27
CA ASP A 306 -13.45 3.04 -1.74
C ASP A 306 -13.80 3.82 -0.43
N GLY A 307 -13.00 4.84 -0.08
CA GLY A 307 -13.09 5.58 1.19
C GLY A 307 -13.60 7.02 1.06
N GLY A 308 -13.83 7.52 -0.16
CA GLY A 308 -14.35 8.86 -0.37
C GLY A 308 -15.85 8.96 -0.15
N VAL A 309 -16.30 10.10 0.35
CA VAL A 309 -17.72 10.49 0.41
C VAL A 309 -17.90 11.95 0.00
N VAL A 310 -19.10 12.27 -0.51
CA VAL A 310 -19.57 13.65 -0.69
C VAL A 310 -19.87 14.24 0.69
N LEU A 311 -19.33 15.45 0.95
CA LEU A 311 -19.52 16.19 2.20
C LEU A 311 -20.56 17.30 2.05
N GLU A 312 -20.58 17.97 0.90
CA GLU A 312 -21.34 19.21 0.68
C GLU A 312 -21.60 19.37 -0.83
N ASN A 313 -22.80 19.79 -1.20
CA ASN A 313 -23.13 20.16 -2.58
C ASN A 313 -22.90 21.67 -2.76
N LEU A 314 -22.20 22.07 -3.82
CA LEU A 314 -21.75 23.43 -4.06
C LEU A 314 -22.35 24.00 -5.36
N PRO A 315 -22.56 25.34 -5.43
CA PRO A 315 -23.09 25.97 -6.64
C PRO A 315 -22.29 25.64 -7.91
N LEU A 316 -23.00 25.67 -9.06
CA LEU A 316 -22.45 25.39 -10.39
C LEU A 316 -21.98 23.94 -10.62
N GLY A 317 -22.71 22.96 -10.09
CA GLY A 317 -22.45 21.53 -10.37
C GLY A 317 -21.18 20.99 -9.71
N ARG A 318 -20.84 21.52 -8.54
CA ARG A 318 -19.61 21.17 -7.81
C ARG A 318 -19.92 20.47 -6.51
N LEU A 319 -18.99 19.65 -6.04
CA LEU A 319 -19.10 18.92 -4.80
C LEU A 319 -17.86 19.15 -3.94
N ARG A 320 -18.04 19.14 -2.63
CA ARG A 320 -16.96 19.00 -1.68
C ARG A 320 -16.88 17.55 -1.23
N ILE A 321 -15.68 16.98 -1.17
CA ILE A 321 -15.48 15.56 -0.87
C ILE A 321 -14.41 15.33 0.21
N SER A 322 -14.45 14.17 0.86
CA SER A 322 -13.57 13.80 1.98
C SER A 322 -12.13 13.39 1.61
N LEU A 323 -11.76 13.45 0.32
CA LEU A 323 -10.45 13.01 -0.17
C LEU A 323 -9.51 14.20 -0.40
N GLY A 324 -8.57 14.43 0.52
CA GLY A 324 -7.48 15.42 0.40
C GLY A 324 -6.11 14.81 0.06
N ARG A 325 -5.06 15.64 0.03
CA ARG A 325 -3.66 15.23 -0.23
C ARG A 325 -3.20 14.15 0.75
N GLN A 326 -3.67 14.18 1.99
CA GLN A 326 -3.39 13.15 3.00
C GLN A 326 -3.81 11.72 2.56
N THR A 327 -4.84 11.58 1.70
CA THR A 327 -5.28 10.28 1.15
C THR A 327 -4.58 9.93 -0.17
N LYS A 328 -3.53 10.67 -0.55
CA LYS A 328 -2.85 10.65 -1.86
C LYS A 328 -3.73 11.13 -3.04
N ALA A 329 -4.85 11.83 -2.80
CA ALA A 329 -5.66 12.42 -3.85
C ALA A 329 -4.92 13.52 -4.63
N ARG A 330 -5.27 13.68 -5.91
CA ARG A 330 -4.65 14.64 -6.84
C ARG A 330 -5.68 15.25 -7.78
N GLU A 331 -5.41 16.45 -8.24
CA GLU A 331 -6.22 17.17 -9.23
C GLU A 331 -6.24 16.37 -10.56
N GLY A 332 -7.39 16.29 -11.20
CA GLY A 332 -7.64 15.49 -12.41
C GLY A 332 -8.05 14.03 -12.19
N LEU A 333 -8.04 13.50 -10.96
CA LEU A 333 -8.60 12.16 -10.68
C LEU A 333 -10.13 12.14 -10.86
N ARG A 334 -10.68 11.05 -11.40
CA ARG A 334 -12.11 10.84 -11.66
C ARG A 334 -12.71 9.82 -10.71
N PHE A 335 -13.96 10.03 -10.29
CA PHE A 335 -14.68 9.15 -9.37
C PHE A 335 -16.13 8.94 -9.84
N ALA A 336 -16.60 7.70 -9.68
CA ALA A 336 -18.00 7.34 -9.74
C ALA A 336 -18.68 7.67 -8.39
N VAL A 337 -19.85 8.28 -8.44
CA VAL A 337 -20.68 8.61 -7.28
C VAL A 337 -21.79 7.57 -7.14
N TRP A 338 -22.00 7.06 -5.93
CA TRP A 338 -22.97 6.03 -5.61
C TRP A 338 -23.84 6.43 -4.41
N SER A 339 -25.14 6.20 -4.50
CA SER A 339 -26.12 6.59 -3.46
C SER A 339 -25.76 6.01 -2.09
N GLY A 340 -25.80 6.83 -1.03
CA GLY A 340 -25.56 6.39 0.35
C GLY A 340 -26.54 5.31 0.83
N GLY A 341 -26.12 4.03 0.84
CA GLY A 341 -26.94 2.90 1.25
C GLY A 341 -26.13 1.62 1.47
N ALA A 342 -26.83 0.51 1.80
CA ALA A 342 -26.21 -0.81 1.83
C ALA A 342 -25.71 -1.20 0.43
N ARG A 343 -24.54 -1.85 0.34
CA ARG A 343 -23.81 -2.02 -0.94
C ARG A 343 -24.59 -2.73 -2.05
N ASP A 344 -25.51 -3.63 -1.70
CA ASP A 344 -26.35 -4.37 -2.68
C ASP A 344 -27.53 -3.54 -3.23
N ALA A 345 -27.72 -2.31 -2.75
CA ALA A 345 -28.78 -1.38 -3.16
C ALA A 345 -28.24 0.01 -3.56
N ALA A 346 -26.93 0.16 -3.76
CA ALA A 346 -26.32 1.43 -4.13
C ALA A 346 -26.54 1.73 -5.62
N CYS A 347 -27.36 2.73 -5.92
CA CYS A 347 -27.56 3.23 -7.28
C CYS A 347 -26.36 4.10 -7.71
N TYR A 348 -25.99 4.03 -8.98
CA TYR A 348 -25.04 4.96 -9.58
C TYR A 348 -25.71 6.34 -9.74
N LYS A 349 -24.99 7.42 -9.47
CA LYS A 349 -25.48 8.79 -9.68
C LYS A 349 -24.75 9.51 -10.83
N GLY A 350 -23.46 9.22 -11.03
CA GLY A 350 -22.68 9.85 -12.10
C GLY A 350 -21.16 9.90 -11.86
N GLU A 351 -20.48 10.74 -12.63
CA GLU A 351 -19.03 10.95 -12.54
C GLU A 351 -18.67 12.36 -12.06
N ILE A 352 -17.61 12.45 -11.25
CA ILE A 352 -16.97 13.71 -10.85
C ILE A 352 -15.46 13.69 -11.15
N VAL A 353 -14.85 14.87 -11.31
CA VAL A 353 -13.40 15.08 -11.41
C VAL A 353 -12.91 16.02 -10.32
N LEU A 354 -11.74 15.75 -9.72
CA LEU A 354 -11.16 16.63 -8.71
C LEU A 354 -10.55 17.88 -9.37
N LEU A 355 -11.16 19.04 -9.17
CA LEU A 355 -10.62 20.32 -9.66
C LEU A 355 -9.51 20.87 -8.78
N HIS A 356 -9.70 20.80 -7.45
CA HIS A 356 -8.74 21.34 -6.50
C HIS A 356 -8.66 20.48 -5.24
N VAL A 357 -7.45 20.01 -4.91
CA VAL A 357 -7.21 19.13 -3.77
C VAL A 357 -6.42 19.86 -2.70
N ARG A 358 -7.04 20.04 -1.53
CA ARG A 358 -6.45 20.62 -0.31
C ARG A 358 -5.93 19.48 0.58
N GLU A 359 -5.46 19.80 1.79
CA GLU A 359 -4.84 18.78 2.65
C GLU A 359 -5.84 17.72 3.13
N LEU A 360 -7.01 18.15 3.62
CA LEU A 360 -8.02 17.27 4.22
C LEU A 360 -9.18 16.92 3.27
N ASP A 361 -9.56 17.86 2.39
CA ASP A 361 -10.72 17.79 1.50
C ASP A 361 -10.36 18.17 0.04
N ALA A 362 -11.29 17.93 -0.88
CA ALA A 362 -11.19 18.40 -2.27
C ALA A 362 -12.50 19.02 -2.75
N VAL A 363 -12.37 19.90 -3.75
CA VAL A 363 -13.48 20.40 -4.56
C VAL A 363 -13.45 19.65 -5.90
N ALA A 364 -14.58 19.03 -6.23
CA ALA A 364 -14.81 18.29 -7.46
C ALA A 364 -15.89 18.97 -8.31
N GLU A 365 -15.92 18.66 -9.60
CA GLU A 365 -16.94 19.10 -10.56
C GLU A 365 -17.60 17.88 -11.20
N ILE A 366 -18.92 17.93 -11.36
CA ILE A 366 -19.71 16.84 -11.94
C ILE A 366 -19.48 16.82 -13.45
N LEU A 367 -18.88 15.75 -13.96
CA LEU A 367 -18.67 15.51 -15.39
C LEU A 367 -19.95 15.01 -16.07
N HIS A 368 -20.71 14.16 -15.37
CA HIS A 368 -21.85 13.44 -15.92
C HIS A 368 -22.77 12.99 -14.77
N LEU A 369 -24.08 12.92 -15.02
CA LEU A 369 -25.07 12.25 -14.17
C LEU A 369 -25.81 11.22 -15.02
N GLU A 370 -26.11 10.06 -14.45
CA GLU A 370 -26.91 9.02 -15.14
C GLU A 370 -28.37 9.47 -15.30
N ASP A 371 -28.94 10.07 -14.24
CA ASP A 371 -30.20 10.80 -14.28
C ASP A 371 -29.98 12.23 -13.77
N ALA A 372 -30.36 13.23 -14.56
CA ALA A 372 -30.26 14.64 -14.21
C ALA A 372 -31.19 15.05 -13.05
N ALA A 373 -32.19 14.23 -12.69
CA ALA A 373 -33.00 14.42 -11.50
C ALA A 373 -32.31 13.92 -10.21
N VAL A 374 -31.31 13.04 -10.31
CA VAL A 374 -30.68 12.38 -9.15
C VAL A 374 -29.32 13.01 -8.84
N ILE A 375 -29.38 14.15 -8.16
CA ILE A 375 -28.19 14.94 -7.78
C ILE A 375 -27.39 14.22 -6.67
N PRO A 376 -26.05 14.30 -6.66
CA PRO A 376 -25.22 13.89 -5.52
C PRO A 376 -25.48 14.66 -4.23
N GLU A 377 -25.54 13.95 -3.12
CA GLU A 377 -25.94 14.42 -1.79
C GLU A 377 -24.88 14.09 -0.73
N PRO A 378 -24.80 14.86 0.38
CA PRO A 378 -23.91 14.54 1.50
C PRO A 378 -24.13 13.12 2.03
N GLY A 379 -23.05 12.32 2.07
CA GLY A 379 -23.09 10.91 2.45
C GLY A 379 -23.02 9.93 1.28
N ASP A 380 -23.21 10.37 0.04
CA ASP A 380 -22.96 9.54 -1.14
C ASP A 380 -21.48 9.10 -1.22
N SER A 381 -21.25 7.87 -1.65
CA SER A 381 -19.92 7.25 -1.65
C SER A 381 -19.22 7.36 -3.00
N LEU A 382 -17.88 7.40 -2.97
CA LEU A 382 -17.04 7.61 -4.15
C LEU A 382 -16.18 6.37 -4.42
N ALA A 383 -16.17 5.94 -5.68
CA ALA A 383 -15.30 4.88 -6.19
C ALA A 383 -14.37 5.43 -7.28
N LEU A 384 -13.06 5.19 -7.20
CA LEU A 384 -12.08 5.71 -8.16
C LEU A 384 -12.26 5.10 -9.57
N LEU A 385 -12.55 5.95 -10.55
CA LEU A 385 -12.58 5.56 -11.97
C LEU A 385 -11.15 5.47 -12.52
N ASP A 386 -10.98 4.70 -13.59
CA ASP A 386 -9.70 4.13 -14.05
C ASP A 386 -9.08 3.07 -13.08
N GLY A 387 -9.77 2.75 -11.98
CA GLY A 387 -9.60 1.51 -11.24
C GLY A 387 -10.27 0.32 -11.94
N LEU A 388 -9.65 -0.86 -11.90
CA LEU A 388 -10.39 -2.11 -12.12
C LEU A 388 -11.34 -2.33 -10.93
N PRO A 389 -12.55 -2.87 -11.12
CA PRO A 389 -13.38 -3.31 -9.99
C PRO A 389 -12.62 -4.39 -9.21
N VAL A 390 -12.46 -4.18 -7.91
CA VAL A 390 -11.73 -5.11 -7.04
C VAL A 390 -12.71 -5.95 -6.24
N LEU A 391 -12.40 -7.24 -6.13
CA LEU A 391 -13.11 -8.31 -5.42
C LEU A 391 -13.78 -7.87 -4.10
N SER A 392 -14.94 -8.49 -3.81
CA SER A 392 -15.73 -8.23 -2.62
C SER A 392 -15.07 -8.77 -1.34
N PRO A 393 -15.52 -8.35 -0.13
CA PRO A 393 -14.97 -8.87 1.12
C PRO A 393 -15.07 -10.39 1.27
N SER A 394 -16.14 -11.00 0.75
CA SER A 394 -16.39 -12.45 0.81
C SER A 394 -15.57 -13.24 -0.21
N ASP A 395 -15.19 -12.65 -1.34
CA ASP A 395 -14.21 -13.27 -2.26
C ASP A 395 -12.83 -13.39 -1.60
N MET A 396 -12.43 -12.34 -0.84
CA MET A 396 -11.19 -12.34 -0.04
C MET A 396 -11.22 -13.38 1.09
N GLU A 397 -12.39 -13.69 1.65
CA GLU A 397 -12.54 -14.73 2.69
C GLU A 397 -12.32 -16.13 2.09
N ASN A 398 -13.01 -16.47 1.01
CA ASN A 398 -12.86 -17.75 0.31
C ASN A 398 -11.43 -17.98 -0.24
N ALA A 399 -10.72 -16.91 -0.62
CA ALA A 399 -9.33 -17.01 -1.07
C ALA A 399 -8.31 -17.29 0.05
N LEU A 400 -8.69 -17.10 1.33
CA LEU A 400 -7.77 -17.10 2.47
C LEU A 400 -7.90 -18.29 3.42
N GLU A 401 -8.85 -19.21 3.18
CA GLU A 401 -8.97 -20.51 3.87
C GLU A 401 -7.86 -21.51 3.47
N GLY A 402 -7.25 -21.32 2.29
CA GLY A 402 -6.27 -22.25 1.70
C GLY A 402 -4.80 -21.94 1.98
N ILE A 403 -4.47 -21.19 3.03
CA ILE A 403 -3.10 -20.83 3.41
C ILE A 403 -2.82 -21.38 4.82
N PRO A 404 -1.80 -22.24 5.02
CA PRO A 404 -1.48 -22.80 6.33
C PRO A 404 -1.06 -21.70 7.32
N ASP A 405 -1.33 -21.96 8.60
CA ASP A 405 -1.31 -20.97 9.68
C ASP A 405 0.04 -20.30 9.96
N VAL A 406 -0.07 -19.15 10.62
CA VAL A 406 1.05 -18.59 11.40
C VAL A 406 1.31 -19.54 12.58
N PRO A 407 2.53 -20.08 12.75
CA PRO A 407 2.82 -21.01 13.84
C PRO A 407 2.56 -20.36 15.21
N GLY A 408 1.59 -20.89 15.96
CA GLY A 408 1.31 -20.45 17.34
C GLY A 408 -0.16 -20.30 17.71
N LEU A 409 -1.10 -20.20 16.75
CA LEU A 409 -2.54 -20.10 17.03
C LEU A 409 -3.21 -21.48 17.08
N GLY A 410 -2.85 -22.29 18.08
CA GLY A 410 -3.48 -23.58 18.33
C GLY A 410 -4.85 -23.44 19.03
N SER A 411 -5.86 -24.13 18.51
CA SER A 411 -7.15 -24.32 19.18
C SER A 411 -7.04 -25.44 20.23
N GLU A 412 -6.95 -25.08 21.52
CA GLU A 412 -7.09 -26.06 22.61
C GLU A 412 -8.57 -26.45 22.81
N GLU A 413 -8.98 -27.61 22.28
CA GLU A 413 -9.94 -28.45 23.00
C GLU A 413 -9.18 -29.36 23.96
N LYS A 414 -9.66 -29.50 25.20
CA LYS A 414 -8.87 -30.09 26.29
C LYS A 414 -9.48 -31.36 26.87
N THR A 415 -8.86 -32.49 26.50
CA THR A 415 -8.51 -33.63 27.39
C THR A 415 -9.65 -34.49 28.00
N PRO A 416 -9.35 -35.70 28.55
CA PRO A 416 -8.26 -36.64 28.22
C PRO A 416 -8.69 -38.13 28.11
N GLY A 417 -7.78 -38.99 27.61
CA GLY A 417 -7.47 -40.24 28.31
C GLY A 417 -7.71 -41.59 27.60
N SER A 418 -6.65 -42.16 27.01
CA SER A 418 -6.20 -43.56 27.23
C SER A 418 -4.92 -43.85 26.40
N GLU A 419 -4.18 -44.89 26.78
CA GLU A 419 -2.84 -45.19 26.24
C GLU A 419 -2.83 -46.04 24.95
N PRO A 420 -1.72 -46.00 24.16
CA PRO A 420 -1.71 -46.50 22.78
C PRO A 420 -1.30 -47.97 22.63
N ARG A 421 -1.71 -48.62 21.52
CA ARG A 421 -1.03 -49.82 20.98
C ARG A 421 -1.36 -50.15 19.51
N THR A 422 -0.27 -50.41 18.77
CA THR A 422 -0.08 -51.40 17.69
C THR A 422 -1.13 -51.59 16.56
N GLU A 423 -0.63 -51.32 15.35
CA GLU A 423 -0.61 -52.25 14.19
C GLU A 423 -1.83 -52.48 13.25
N GLN A 424 -1.48 -52.43 11.95
CA GLN A 424 -1.91 -53.30 10.83
C GLN A 424 -3.39 -53.42 10.42
N ALA A 425 -3.68 -52.75 9.29
CA ALA A 425 -4.15 -53.37 8.03
C ALA A 425 -5.62 -53.82 7.79
N ALA A 426 -5.97 -53.73 6.50
CA ALA A 426 -6.95 -54.52 5.74
C ALA A 426 -8.47 -54.19 5.79
N MET A 427 -8.97 -53.91 4.58
CA MET A 427 -10.20 -54.44 3.95
C MET A 427 -11.61 -54.13 4.52
N ALA A 428 -12.36 -53.44 3.68
CA ALA A 428 -13.83 -53.36 3.58
C ALA A 428 -14.49 -54.72 3.22
N PRO A 429 -15.81 -54.81 2.90
CA PRO A 429 -16.92 -53.86 3.07
C PRO A 429 -18.23 -54.50 3.64
N ALA A 430 -19.28 -53.70 3.91
CA ALA A 430 -20.69 -54.13 3.78
C ALA A 430 -21.71 -52.96 3.77
N GLN A 431 -22.79 -53.14 3.01
CA GLN A 431 -24.10 -52.45 3.08
C GLN A 431 -25.17 -53.52 3.39
N PRO A 432 -26.50 -53.25 3.33
CA PRO A 432 -27.30 -52.27 4.08
C PRO A 432 -28.51 -52.94 4.78
N ALA A 433 -29.25 -52.22 5.65
CA ALA A 433 -30.70 -52.41 5.83
C ALA A 433 -31.37 -51.28 6.63
N ALA A 434 -32.64 -51.05 6.31
CA ALA A 434 -33.69 -50.35 7.10
C ALA A 434 -34.97 -51.25 7.00
N PRO A 435 -36.20 -50.89 7.43
CA PRO A 435 -36.68 -49.62 8.03
C PRO A 435 -37.72 -49.81 9.19
N GLU A 436 -38.48 -48.72 9.48
CA GLU A 436 -39.83 -48.67 10.12
C GLU A 436 -39.94 -48.59 11.67
N LYS A 437 -40.92 -47.89 12.31
CA LYS A 437 -41.87 -46.81 11.91
C LYS A 437 -42.51 -46.14 13.15
N ASN A 438 -43.36 -45.11 12.91
CA ASN A 438 -44.28 -44.35 13.79
C ASN A 438 -43.66 -43.12 14.50
N ALA A 439 -44.14 -41.87 14.39
CA ALA A 439 -45.50 -41.26 14.30
C ALA A 439 -46.25 -41.18 15.64
N SER A 440 -46.96 -40.12 16.01
CA SER A 440 -47.20 -38.76 15.43
C SER A 440 -47.34 -37.74 16.60
N ALA A 441 -47.58 -36.42 16.47
CA ALA A 441 -47.95 -35.52 15.36
C ALA A 441 -47.18 -34.16 15.52
N ASP A 442 -47.52 -32.96 15.03
CA ASP A 442 -48.71 -32.43 14.31
C ASP A 442 -48.32 -31.21 13.40
N ALA A 443 -49.28 -30.37 12.98
CA ALA A 443 -49.18 -29.42 11.86
C ALA A 443 -49.44 -27.93 12.26
N PRO A 444 -49.49 -26.89 11.37
CA PRO A 444 -49.82 -26.92 9.93
C PRO A 444 -48.92 -26.16 8.93
N SER A 445 -48.79 -26.77 7.74
CA SER A 445 -48.67 -26.19 6.38
C SER A 445 -47.89 -24.91 6.10
N ARG A 446 -46.88 -25.04 5.21
CA ARG A 446 -46.72 -24.14 4.05
C ARG A 446 -47.10 -24.90 2.78
N ALA A 447 -47.69 -24.23 1.80
CA ALA A 447 -48.03 -24.82 0.51
C ALA A 447 -46.77 -25.02 -0.37
N ALA A 448 -46.84 -25.98 -1.29
CA ALA A 448 -45.72 -26.39 -2.12
C ALA A 448 -45.76 -25.79 -3.54
N THR A 449 -44.58 -25.78 -4.17
CA THR A 449 -44.41 -25.86 -5.64
C THR A 449 -43.32 -26.90 -5.91
N GLU A 450 -43.33 -27.45 -7.13
CA GLU A 450 -42.80 -28.80 -7.43
C GLU A 450 -41.31 -28.83 -7.82
N PRO A 451 -40.64 -30.00 -7.75
CA PRO A 451 -39.20 -30.11 -7.98
C PRO A 451 -38.84 -30.24 -9.47
N GLU A 452 -38.06 -29.29 -10.00
CA GLU A 452 -37.57 -29.38 -11.38
C GLU A 452 -36.38 -30.37 -11.54
N GLU A 453 -36.44 -31.08 -12.65
CA GLU A 453 -35.73 -32.28 -13.03
C GLU A 453 -34.18 -32.18 -13.08
N GLN A 454 -33.51 -33.31 -12.86
CA GLN A 454 -32.08 -33.47 -13.11
C GLN A 454 -31.77 -33.57 -14.62
N GLY A 455 -31.93 -32.46 -15.35
CA GLY A 455 -31.55 -32.33 -16.76
C GLY A 455 -30.05 -32.05 -16.95
N ALA A 456 -29.42 -32.68 -17.94
CA ALA A 456 -27.96 -32.65 -18.14
C ALA A 456 -27.40 -31.27 -18.58
N GLN A 457 -27.00 -30.41 -17.62
CA GLN A 457 -26.37 -29.10 -17.88
C GLN A 457 -25.16 -28.77 -16.97
N GLY A 458 -24.43 -29.75 -16.43
CA GLY A 458 -23.22 -29.48 -15.63
C GLY A 458 -21.98 -29.17 -16.48
N ASP A 459 -21.31 -28.03 -16.23
CA ASP A 459 -19.86 -27.82 -16.53
C ASP A 459 -19.29 -26.46 -16.07
N LEU A 460 -20.08 -25.37 -16.09
CA LEU A 460 -19.59 -24.04 -15.71
C LEU A 460 -19.60 -23.88 -14.19
N HIS A 461 -18.46 -24.09 -13.56
CA HIS A 461 -18.32 -23.98 -12.11
C HIS A 461 -18.61 -22.55 -11.62
N GLY A 462 -19.31 -22.43 -10.49
CA GLY A 462 -19.40 -21.17 -9.74
C GLY A 462 -18.02 -20.72 -9.26
N HIS A 463 -17.85 -19.45 -8.89
CA HIS A 463 -16.53 -18.92 -8.55
C HIS A 463 -15.88 -19.69 -7.39
N GLY A 464 -16.63 -19.90 -6.30
CA GLY A 464 -16.17 -20.70 -5.16
C GLY A 464 -15.92 -22.18 -5.50
N ASP A 465 -16.71 -22.78 -6.38
CA ASP A 465 -16.55 -24.19 -6.77
C ASP A 465 -15.32 -24.40 -7.66
N PHE A 466 -15.08 -23.47 -8.59
CA PHE A 466 -13.85 -23.43 -9.38
C PHE A 466 -12.63 -23.30 -8.47
N LEU A 467 -12.67 -22.38 -7.49
CA LEU A 467 -11.58 -22.19 -6.52
C LEU A 467 -11.33 -23.45 -5.68
N LYS A 468 -12.39 -24.08 -5.14
CA LYS A 468 -12.31 -25.33 -4.36
C LYS A 468 -11.77 -26.50 -5.19
N ARG A 469 -12.14 -26.60 -6.46
CA ARG A 469 -11.63 -27.62 -7.39
C ARG A 469 -10.16 -27.36 -7.76
N PHE A 470 -9.83 -26.13 -8.14
CA PHE A 470 -8.46 -25.69 -8.45
C PHE A 470 -7.51 -25.91 -7.27
N ALA A 471 -7.93 -25.60 -6.05
CA ALA A 471 -7.11 -25.82 -4.84
C ALA A 471 -6.76 -27.30 -4.60
N ARG A 472 -7.59 -28.24 -5.05
CA ARG A 472 -7.31 -29.69 -4.98
C ARG A 472 -6.43 -30.17 -6.15
N GLU A 473 -6.82 -29.86 -7.38
CA GLU A 473 -6.13 -30.38 -8.58
C GLU A 473 -4.75 -29.74 -8.81
N ARG A 474 -4.54 -28.48 -8.46
CA ARG A 474 -3.23 -27.81 -8.64
C ARG A 474 -2.12 -28.49 -7.85
N GLU A 475 -2.41 -29.06 -6.68
CA GLU A 475 -1.38 -29.69 -5.84
C GLU A 475 -0.89 -31.00 -6.46
N GLN A 476 -1.78 -31.73 -7.14
CA GLN A 476 -1.47 -32.95 -7.90
C GLN A 476 -0.71 -32.64 -9.21
N CYS A 477 -0.80 -31.40 -9.73
CA CYS A 477 -0.13 -31.00 -10.97
C CYS A 477 1.29 -30.47 -10.73
N ALA A 478 2.30 -31.07 -11.38
CA ALA A 478 3.67 -30.56 -11.41
C ALA A 478 3.85 -29.36 -12.37
N ARG A 479 3.09 -29.36 -13.49
CA ARG A 479 3.00 -28.28 -14.47
C ARG A 479 1.52 -28.02 -14.79
N PHE A 480 1.11 -26.77 -14.98
CA PHE A 480 -0.23 -26.41 -15.45
C PHE A 480 -0.25 -24.99 -16.03
N ALA A 481 -1.32 -24.64 -16.73
CA ALA A 481 -1.63 -23.26 -17.10
C ALA A 481 -3.00 -22.83 -16.55
N LEU A 482 -3.11 -21.53 -16.26
CA LEU A 482 -4.32 -20.89 -15.76
C LEU A 482 -4.61 -19.65 -16.62
N VAL A 483 -5.85 -19.49 -17.05
CA VAL A 483 -6.22 -18.44 -18.01
C VAL A 483 -7.45 -17.69 -17.54
N ILE A 484 -7.38 -16.35 -17.51
CA ILE A 484 -8.52 -15.47 -17.21
C ILE A 484 -8.89 -14.71 -18.49
N ALA A 485 -10.15 -14.84 -18.93
CA ALA A 485 -10.68 -14.18 -20.12
C ALA A 485 -11.77 -13.18 -19.73
N ARG A 486 -11.63 -11.91 -20.14
CA ARG A 486 -12.62 -10.86 -19.94
C ARG A 486 -13.42 -10.64 -21.23
N LEU A 487 -14.73 -10.54 -21.09
CA LEU A 487 -15.72 -10.31 -22.15
C LEU A 487 -16.28 -8.88 -22.02
N ALA A 488 -16.46 -8.20 -23.14
CA ALA A 488 -17.13 -6.89 -23.20
C ALA A 488 -18.02 -6.79 -24.47
N PRO A 489 -19.21 -6.17 -24.40
CA PRO A 489 -20.06 -5.98 -25.58
C PRO A 489 -19.45 -4.98 -26.55
N SER A 490 -19.38 -5.33 -27.84
CA SER A 490 -18.75 -4.51 -28.88
C SER A 490 -19.75 -3.57 -29.56
N GLY A 491 -20.17 -2.49 -28.87
CA GLY A 491 -20.86 -1.35 -29.49
C GLY A 491 -22.06 -0.79 -28.71
N ALA A 492 -22.53 0.39 -29.14
CA ALA A 492 -23.54 1.21 -28.46
C ALA A 492 -25.01 0.69 -28.55
N ARG A 493 -25.20 -0.63 -28.65
CA ARG A 493 -26.50 -1.31 -28.51
C ARG A 493 -26.38 -2.48 -27.53
N ALA A 494 -25.88 -2.19 -26.34
CA ALA A 494 -25.60 -3.15 -25.28
C ALA A 494 -26.88 -3.62 -24.54
N GLY A 495 -27.83 -4.18 -25.28
CA GLY A 495 -29.02 -4.87 -24.74
C GLY A 495 -28.84 -6.39 -24.57
N SER A 496 -27.61 -6.90 -24.68
CA SER A 496 -27.29 -8.32 -24.60
C SER A 496 -26.83 -8.72 -23.20
N GLU A 497 -27.58 -9.59 -22.54
CA GLU A 497 -27.27 -10.13 -21.21
C GLU A 497 -25.85 -10.74 -21.14
N PRO A 498 -25.03 -10.43 -20.10
CA PRO A 498 -23.70 -11.01 -19.94
C PRO A 498 -23.69 -12.55 -19.91
N GLU A 499 -24.75 -13.14 -19.36
CA GLU A 499 -25.07 -14.57 -19.40
C GLU A 499 -24.87 -15.19 -20.79
N ARG A 500 -25.44 -14.57 -21.82
CA ARG A 500 -25.42 -15.08 -23.21
C ARG A 500 -24.00 -15.04 -23.79
N GLY A 501 -23.23 -14.01 -23.43
CA GLY A 501 -21.82 -13.89 -23.81
C GLY A 501 -20.95 -14.97 -23.15
N MET A 502 -21.14 -15.23 -21.86
CA MET A 502 -20.44 -16.30 -21.14
C MET A 502 -20.73 -17.69 -21.71
N ARG A 503 -22.01 -18.00 -21.99
CA ARG A 503 -22.42 -19.29 -22.58
C ARG A 503 -21.74 -19.49 -23.95
N LYS A 504 -21.75 -18.46 -24.82
CA LYS A 504 -21.09 -18.54 -26.13
C LYS A 504 -19.57 -18.67 -26.04
N ALA A 505 -18.93 -18.01 -25.06
CA ALA A 505 -17.51 -18.18 -24.79
C ALA A 505 -17.15 -19.60 -24.34
N LEU A 506 -17.98 -20.23 -23.50
CA LEU A 506 -17.78 -21.61 -23.06
C LEU A 506 -17.98 -22.62 -24.21
N GLU A 507 -18.99 -22.44 -25.06
CA GLU A 507 -19.20 -23.25 -26.27
C GLU A 507 -17.97 -23.23 -27.20
N LEU A 508 -17.48 -22.04 -27.53
CA LEU A 508 -16.33 -21.86 -28.42
C LEU A 508 -15.04 -22.38 -27.79
N TRP A 509 -14.84 -22.19 -26.49
CA TRP A 509 -13.72 -22.73 -25.73
C TRP A 509 -13.69 -24.26 -25.78
N ARG A 510 -14.84 -24.94 -25.56
CA ARG A 510 -14.93 -26.40 -25.72
C ARG A 510 -14.62 -26.85 -27.14
N ALA A 511 -15.17 -26.18 -28.15
CA ALA A 511 -14.97 -26.54 -29.55
C ALA A 511 -13.50 -26.44 -29.97
N LEU A 512 -12.80 -25.37 -29.57
CA LEU A 512 -11.37 -25.17 -29.83
C LEU A 512 -10.47 -26.17 -29.08
N LEU A 513 -10.92 -26.70 -27.94
CA LEU A 513 -10.16 -27.64 -27.11
C LEU A 513 -10.52 -29.11 -27.32
N ALA A 514 -11.53 -29.46 -28.12
CA ALA A 514 -11.86 -30.84 -28.42
C ALA A 514 -10.66 -31.65 -28.98
N PRO A 515 -9.82 -31.13 -29.90
CA PRO A 515 -8.59 -31.82 -30.33
C PRO A 515 -7.52 -31.93 -29.23
N VAL A 516 -7.48 -30.95 -28.32
CA VAL A 516 -6.52 -30.85 -27.21
C VAL A 516 -6.90 -31.78 -26.04
N ARG A 517 -8.20 -32.11 -25.92
CA ARG A 517 -8.74 -33.14 -25.03
C ARG A 517 -8.55 -34.55 -25.59
N ALA A 518 -8.78 -34.77 -26.89
CA ALA A 518 -8.56 -36.07 -27.53
C ALA A 518 -7.11 -36.57 -27.34
N THR A 519 -6.12 -35.70 -27.56
CA THR A 519 -4.69 -36.00 -27.33
C THR A 519 -4.28 -36.08 -25.84
N ALA A 520 -5.20 -35.82 -24.89
CA ALA A 520 -4.95 -36.01 -23.46
C ALA A 520 -5.47 -37.36 -22.94
N ALA A 521 -6.37 -38.03 -23.67
CA ALA A 521 -6.94 -39.32 -23.28
C ALA A 521 -5.96 -40.50 -23.44
N GLU A 522 -4.91 -40.35 -24.27
CA GLU A 522 -3.87 -41.36 -24.48
C GLU A 522 -2.77 -41.31 -23.38
N ASP A 523 -2.58 -40.14 -22.74
CA ASP A 523 -1.69 -39.94 -21.59
C ASP A 523 -2.43 -40.23 -20.27
N ALA A 524 -2.61 -41.52 -19.95
CA ALA A 524 -3.36 -42.01 -18.80
C ALA A 524 -2.87 -41.41 -17.46
N GLY A 525 -3.64 -40.47 -16.89
CA GLY A 525 -3.39 -39.88 -15.56
C GLY A 525 -3.50 -38.36 -15.46
N ARG A 526 -3.72 -37.62 -16.55
CA ARG A 526 -4.00 -36.16 -16.47
C ARG A 526 -5.49 -35.90 -16.23
N ALA A 527 -5.78 -34.95 -15.34
CA ALA A 527 -7.14 -34.42 -15.16
C ALA A 527 -7.61 -33.65 -16.40
N GLU A 528 -8.93 -33.50 -16.59
CA GLU A 528 -9.46 -32.71 -17.70
C GLU A 528 -9.36 -31.19 -17.45
N PRO A 529 -9.10 -30.36 -18.49
CA PRO A 529 -9.17 -28.92 -18.36
C PRO A 529 -10.62 -28.46 -18.13
N PHE A 530 -10.83 -27.60 -17.14
CA PHE A 530 -12.16 -27.12 -16.72
C PHE A 530 -12.22 -25.59 -16.59
N GLY A 531 -13.45 -25.03 -16.57
CA GLY A 531 -13.70 -23.60 -16.50
C GLY A 531 -14.76 -23.20 -15.49
N GLY A 532 -14.75 -21.93 -15.09
CA GLY A 532 -15.70 -21.36 -14.13
C GLY A 532 -15.86 -19.85 -14.30
N ARG A 533 -16.81 -19.25 -13.56
CA ARG A 533 -16.94 -17.79 -13.49
C ARG A 533 -15.82 -17.18 -12.65
N TYR A 534 -15.25 -16.07 -13.12
CA TYR A 534 -14.28 -15.25 -12.37
C TYR A 534 -14.89 -13.91 -11.92
N GLY A 535 -15.90 -13.42 -12.63
CA GLY A 535 -16.66 -12.23 -12.26
C GLY A 535 -17.84 -12.02 -13.22
N SER A 536 -18.58 -10.94 -13.06
CA SER A 536 -19.80 -10.62 -13.85
C SER A 536 -19.59 -10.52 -15.37
N ASN A 537 -18.35 -10.37 -15.83
CA ASN A 537 -17.98 -10.33 -17.25
C ASN A 537 -16.72 -11.17 -17.58
N SER A 538 -16.26 -12.03 -16.66
CA SER A 538 -14.96 -12.69 -16.78
C SER A 538 -15.05 -14.19 -16.44
N LEU A 539 -14.35 -15.01 -17.22
CA LEU A 539 -14.24 -16.47 -17.06
C LEU A 539 -12.80 -16.85 -16.68
N ILE A 540 -12.64 -17.95 -15.95
CA ILE A 540 -11.34 -18.54 -15.60
C ILE A 540 -11.30 -20.01 -16.01
N PHE A 541 -10.14 -20.46 -16.48
CA PHE A 541 -9.92 -21.81 -17.00
C PHE A 541 -8.61 -22.39 -16.47
N PHE A 542 -8.62 -23.68 -16.12
CA PHE A 542 -7.45 -24.42 -15.63
C PHE A 542 -7.09 -25.54 -16.61
N HIS A 543 -5.80 -25.67 -16.92
CA HIS A 543 -5.25 -26.62 -17.89
C HIS A 543 -4.09 -27.41 -17.26
N PRO A 544 -4.35 -28.60 -16.68
CA PRO A 544 -3.30 -29.42 -16.10
C PRO A 544 -2.31 -29.93 -17.16
N GLY A 545 -1.02 -29.99 -16.82
CA GLY A 545 0.07 -30.51 -17.67
C GLY A 545 0.50 -29.62 -18.86
N ARG A 546 -0.38 -28.77 -19.40
CA ARG A 546 -0.08 -27.87 -20.53
C ARG A 546 0.77 -26.66 -20.09
N ALA A 547 1.52 -26.07 -21.03
CA ALA A 547 2.17 -24.77 -20.85
C ALA A 547 1.19 -23.63 -21.15
N ALA A 548 1.53 -22.39 -20.81
CA ALA A 548 0.74 -21.23 -21.21
C ALA A 548 1.00 -20.88 -22.68
N GLU A 549 2.23 -21.10 -23.13
CA GLU A 549 2.77 -20.93 -24.47
C GLU A 549 2.00 -21.79 -25.48
N ASP A 550 1.82 -23.08 -25.15
CA ASP A 550 1.04 -24.07 -25.92
C ASP A 550 -0.40 -23.59 -26.20
N LEU A 551 -0.97 -22.81 -25.28
CA LEU A 551 -2.37 -22.39 -25.28
C LEU A 551 -2.59 -20.99 -25.86
N LEU A 552 -1.53 -20.18 -26.01
CA LEU A 552 -1.65 -18.81 -26.53
C LEU A 552 -2.34 -18.74 -27.91
N PRO A 553 -2.05 -19.61 -28.90
CA PRO A 553 -2.76 -19.60 -30.18
C PRO A 553 -4.25 -19.97 -30.05
N VAL A 554 -4.57 -20.89 -29.13
CA VAL A 554 -5.95 -21.35 -28.87
C VAL A 554 -6.79 -20.21 -28.28
N TYR A 555 -6.22 -19.45 -27.34
CA TYR A 555 -6.90 -18.30 -26.74
C TYR A 555 -6.95 -17.08 -27.67
N ALA A 556 -5.97 -16.89 -28.56
CA ALA A 556 -6.05 -15.90 -29.63
C ALA A 556 -7.23 -16.22 -30.59
N GLN A 557 -7.38 -17.48 -31.00
CA GLN A 557 -8.52 -17.95 -31.80
C GLN A 557 -9.86 -17.79 -31.07
N LEU A 558 -9.91 -18.04 -29.76
CA LEU A 558 -11.11 -17.81 -28.94
C LEU A 558 -11.52 -16.33 -28.94
N CYS A 559 -10.56 -15.40 -28.77
CA CYS A 559 -10.82 -13.97 -28.83
C CYS A 559 -11.33 -13.52 -30.21
N GLU A 560 -10.76 -14.05 -31.30
CA GLU A 560 -11.22 -13.75 -32.67
C GLU A 560 -12.62 -14.33 -32.96
N GLY A 561 -12.88 -15.56 -32.51
CA GLY A 561 -14.19 -16.21 -32.62
C GLY A 561 -15.29 -15.45 -31.87
N LEU A 562 -14.98 -14.95 -30.67
CA LEU A 562 -15.92 -14.14 -29.88
C LEU A 562 -16.15 -12.75 -30.49
N LYS A 563 -15.13 -12.13 -31.09
CA LYS A 563 -15.29 -10.89 -31.86
C LYS A 563 -16.29 -11.04 -33.01
N LYS A 564 -16.30 -12.19 -33.71
CA LYS A 564 -17.28 -12.50 -34.77
C LYS A 564 -18.74 -12.62 -34.25
N HIS A 565 -18.92 -12.75 -32.94
CA HIS A 565 -20.23 -12.71 -32.26
C HIS A 565 -20.48 -11.38 -31.50
N GLY A 566 -19.71 -10.33 -31.75
CA GLY A 566 -19.89 -9.01 -31.14
C GLY A 566 -19.34 -8.88 -29.71
N LEU A 567 -18.47 -9.79 -29.28
CA LEU A 567 -17.88 -9.80 -27.94
C LEU A 567 -16.38 -9.48 -28.01
N ALA A 568 -16.02 -8.24 -27.69
CA ALA A 568 -14.63 -7.84 -27.51
C ALA A 568 -14.05 -8.61 -26.32
N THR A 569 -13.02 -9.41 -26.59
CA THR A 569 -12.49 -10.38 -25.61
C THR A 569 -10.99 -10.23 -25.48
N ALA A 570 -10.48 -10.29 -24.25
CA ALA A 570 -9.05 -10.37 -23.95
C ALA A 570 -8.76 -11.53 -22.99
N ALA A 571 -7.63 -12.22 -23.17
CA ALA A 571 -7.24 -13.39 -22.37
C ALA A 571 -5.80 -13.26 -21.83
N GLY A 572 -5.66 -13.39 -20.51
CA GLY A 572 -4.37 -13.47 -19.81
C GLY A 572 -4.06 -14.88 -19.36
N LEU A 573 -2.93 -15.43 -19.81
CA LEU A 573 -2.48 -16.80 -19.54
C LEU A 573 -1.26 -16.79 -18.63
N ALA A 574 -1.22 -17.65 -17.60
CA ALA A 574 -0.05 -17.88 -16.76
C ALA A 574 0.27 -19.38 -16.65
N GLY A 575 1.56 -19.73 -16.72
CA GLY A 575 2.06 -21.10 -16.55
C GLY A 575 2.71 -21.30 -15.18
N TYR A 576 2.54 -22.49 -14.61
CA TYR A 576 3.30 -22.97 -13.47
C TYR A 576 4.23 -24.12 -13.92
N PRO A 577 5.51 -24.14 -13.53
CA PRO A 577 6.22 -23.14 -12.71
C PRO A 577 6.60 -21.88 -13.50
N PHE A 578 6.60 -20.72 -12.82
CA PHE A 578 7.10 -19.45 -13.34
C PHE A 578 7.76 -18.65 -12.21
N LEU A 579 9.04 -18.32 -12.37
CA LEU A 579 9.89 -17.72 -11.33
C LEU A 579 9.74 -18.44 -9.97
N GLN A 580 9.71 -17.68 -8.88
CA GLN A 580 9.51 -18.13 -7.51
C GLN A 580 8.03 -18.12 -7.06
N PHE A 581 7.08 -17.95 -7.99
CA PHE A 581 5.65 -17.90 -7.65
C PHE A 581 5.12 -19.29 -7.27
N ARG A 582 4.28 -19.32 -6.22
CA ARG A 582 3.60 -20.52 -5.73
C ARG A 582 2.40 -20.86 -6.61
N LYS A 583 1.95 -22.12 -6.56
CA LYS A 583 0.79 -22.61 -7.34
C LYS A 583 -0.49 -21.77 -7.17
N ALA A 584 -0.71 -21.19 -5.98
CA ALA A 584 -1.84 -20.30 -5.71
C ALA A 584 -1.73 -18.93 -6.42
N GLU A 585 -0.50 -18.39 -6.54
CA GLU A 585 -0.20 -17.04 -7.07
C GLU A 585 -0.27 -16.99 -8.61
N MET A 586 -0.57 -18.11 -9.25
CA MET A 586 -0.86 -18.20 -10.69
C MET A 586 -2.12 -17.40 -11.09
N GLN A 587 -3.04 -17.17 -10.14
CA GLN A 587 -4.19 -16.29 -10.34
C GLN A 587 -3.75 -14.83 -10.56
N ASP A 588 -2.87 -14.32 -9.70
CA ASP A 588 -2.28 -12.98 -9.87
C ASP A 588 -1.47 -12.90 -11.17
N CYS A 589 -0.73 -13.96 -11.52
CA CYS A 589 0.01 -14.02 -12.77
C CYS A 589 -0.91 -13.95 -14.01
N ALA A 590 -2.06 -14.64 -13.99
CA ALA A 590 -3.04 -14.60 -15.08
C ALA A 590 -3.73 -13.21 -15.18
N LEU A 591 -3.91 -12.51 -14.06
CA LEU A 591 -4.37 -11.11 -14.07
C LEU A 591 -3.35 -10.17 -14.72
N LYS A 592 -2.06 -10.28 -14.39
CA LYS A 592 -0.98 -9.47 -15.02
C LYS A 592 -0.88 -9.74 -16.51
N ALA A 593 -1.02 -11.00 -16.91
CA ALA A 593 -1.10 -11.40 -18.32
C ALA A 593 -2.32 -10.78 -19.02
N LEU A 594 -3.46 -10.59 -18.31
CA LEU A 594 -4.66 -9.96 -18.85
C LEU A 594 -4.50 -8.43 -18.95
N GLU A 595 -3.82 -7.78 -18.01
CA GLU A 595 -3.43 -6.37 -18.10
C GLU A 595 -2.57 -6.12 -19.36
N TYR A 596 -1.59 -6.98 -19.61
CA TYR A 596 -0.80 -6.96 -20.84
C TYR A 596 -1.66 -7.23 -22.10
N ALA A 597 -2.49 -8.28 -22.09
CA ALA A 597 -3.34 -8.64 -23.22
C ALA A 597 -4.29 -7.51 -23.66
N LEU A 598 -4.80 -6.71 -22.72
CA LEU A 598 -5.67 -5.57 -23.01
C LEU A 598 -4.99 -4.45 -23.81
N LEU A 599 -3.65 -4.34 -23.72
CA LEU A 599 -2.82 -3.38 -24.45
C LEU A 599 -2.33 -3.88 -25.82
N LEU A 600 -2.53 -5.16 -26.14
CA LEU A 600 -2.16 -5.74 -27.43
C LEU A 600 -3.16 -5.37 -28.54
N PRO A 601 -2.73 -5.35 -29.82
CA PRO A 601 -3.65 -5.39 -30.95
C PRO A 601 -4.49 -6.68 -30.93
N GLU A 602 -5.60 -6.70 -31.66
CA GLU A 602 -6.45 -7.88 -31.74
C GLU A 602 -5.85 -8.96 -32.66
N PRO A 603 -5.90 -10.25 -32.29
CA PRO A 603 -6.57 -10.83 -31.11
C PRO A 603 -5.78 -10.65 -29.79
N ARG A 604 -6.50 -10.22 -28.75
CA ARG A 604 -5.92 -9.81 -27.45
C ARG A 604 -5.66 -11.00 -26.51
N ALA A 605 -4.63 -11.79 -26.80
CA ALA A 605 -4.15 -12.85 -25.91
C ALA A 605 -2.71 -12.60 -25.47
N GLY A 606 -2.40 -12.74 -24.18
CA GLY A 606 -1.09 -12.43 -23.60
C GLY A 606 -0.63 -13.43 -22.54
N LEU A 607 0.69 -13.63 -22.44
CA LEU A 607 1.35 -14.49 -21.45
C LEU A 607 1.82 -13.69 -20.23
N CYS A 608 1.87 -14.31 -19.05
CA CYS A 608 2.61 -13.79 -17.91
C CYS A 608 4.11 -13.99 -18.16
N ASN A 609 4.76 -12.93 -18.63
CA ASN A 609 6.18 -12.89 -18.96
C ASN A 609 6.82 -11.58 -18.42
N SER A 610 8.06 -11.29 -18.83
CA SER A 610 8.76 -10.06 -18.44
C SER A 610 8.03 -8.77 -18.81
N LEU A 611 7.28 -8.76 -19.92
CA LEU A 611 6.48 -7.61 -20.35
C LEU A 611 5.22 -7.44 -19.48
N ALA A 612 4.53 -8.53 -19.15
CA ALA A 612 3.38 -8.49 -18.24
C ALA A 612 3.76 -8.05 -16.81
N LEU A 613 4.90 -8.52 -16.31
CA LEU A 613 5.46 -8.07 -15.03
C LEU A 613 5.87 -6.59 -15.08
N ASN A 614 6.49 -6.13 -16.18
CA ASN A 614 6.81 -4.71 -16.38
C ASN A 614 5.55 -3.83 -16.43
N ILE A 615 4.49 -4.26 -17.12
CA ILE A 615 3.24 -3.49 -17.24
C ILE A 615 2.51 -3.38 -15.90
N SER A 616 2.50 -4.44 -15.09
CA SER A 616 1.93 -4.36 -13.75
C SER A 616 2.78 -3.48 -12.81
N ALA A 617 4.12 -3.48 -12.98
CA ALA A 617 5.01 -2.54 -12.31
C ALA A 617 4.79 -1.07 -12.74
N ASP A 618 4.60 -0.79 -14.03
CA ASP A 618 4.24 0.54 -14.56
C ASP A 618 2.88 0.99 -13.96
N ARG A 619 1.92 0.07 -13.82
CA ARG A 619 0.63 0.32 -13.16
C ARG A 619 0.79 0.66 -11.68
N ARG A 620 1.58 -0.11 -10.92
CA ARG A 620 1.89 0.17 -9.50
C ARG A 620 2.58 1.52 -9.31
N TYR A 621 3.57 1.82 -10.16
CA TYR A 621 4.28 3.10 -10.15
C TYR A 621 3.32 4.27 -10.39
N SER A 622 2.40 4.12 -11.34
CA SER A 622 1.36 5.12 -11.65
C SER A 622 0.38 5.33 -10.48
N LEU A 623 0.06 4.26 -9.74
CA LEU A 623 -0.72 4.30 -8.49
C LEU A 623 0.09 4.81 -7.27
N GLY A 624 1.39 5.06 -7.42
CA GLY A 624 2.28 5.54 -6.35
C GLY A 624 2.85 4.44 -5.43
N ASP A 625 2.64 3.16 -5.74
CA ASP A 625 3.33 2.01 -5.10
C ASP A 625 4.71 1.82 -5.76
N VAL A 626 5.62 2.76 -5.51
CA VAL A 626 6.98 2.74 -6.09
C VAL A 626 7.78 1.52 -5.63
N PHE A 627 7.52 1.00 -4.42
CA PHE A 627 8.21 -0.18 -3.91
C PHE A 627 7.72 -1.48 -4.55
N GLY A 628 6.41 -1.69 -4.64
CA GLY A 628 5.87 -2.84 -5.37
C GLY A 628 6.22 -2.79 -6.86
N ALA A 629 6.33 -1.60 -7.45
CA ALA A 629 6.85 -1.43 -8.79
C ALA A 629 8.32 -1.87 -8.90
N VAL A 630 9.21 -1.42 -8.00
CA VAL A 630 10.63 -1.86 -7.95
C VAL A 630 10.74 -3.38 -7.87
N GLU A 631 9.96 -4.04 -7.02
CA GLU A 631 9.98 -5.50 -6.91
C GLU A 631 9.43 -6.20 -8.16
N GLU A 632 8.41 -5.66 -8.84
CA GLU A 632 7.91 -6.24 -10.08
C GLU A 632 8.81 -5.97 -11.30
N TYR A 633 9.55 -4.87 -11.35
CA TYR A 633 10.65 -4.71 -12.34
C TYR A 633 11.78 -5.70 -12.07
N LYS A 634 12.14 -5.96 -10.80
CA LYS A 634 13.12 -7.02 -10.46
C LYS A 634 12.62 -8.39 -10.93
N LEU A 635 11.33 -8.71 -10.72
CA LEU A 635 10.74 -9.96 -11.22
C LEU A 635 10.70 -10.00 -12.76
N ALA A 636 10.41 -8.88 -13.44
CA ALA A 636 10.49 -8.78 -14.90
C ALA A 636 11.91 -9.07 -15.41
N LEU A 637 12.94 -8.56 -14.73
CA LEU A 637 14.36 -8.79 -15.04
C LEU A 637 14.86 -10.20 -14.66
N LEU A 638 14.25 -10.85 -13.66
CA LEU A 638 14.48 -12.26 -13.36
C LEU A 638 13.83 -13.20 -14.38
N ALA A 639 12.77 -12.75 -15.07
CA ALA A 639 12.18 -13.47 -16.21
C ALA A 639 12.93 -13.21 -17.53
N ASP A 640 13.55 -12.04 -17.67
CA ASP A 640 14.25 -11.60 -18.88
C ASP A 640 15.22 -10.45 -18.53
N GLU A 641 16.50 -10.78 -18.34
CA GLU A 641 17.56 -9.78 -18.09
C GLU A 641 17.73 -8.82 -19.29
N GLY A 642 17.30 -9.26 -20.49
CA GLY A 642 17.29 -8.46 -21.71
C GLY A 642 16.22 -7.37 -21.75
N ASN A 643 15.30 -7.31 -20.77
CA ASN A 643 14.22 -6.33 -20.75
C ASN A 643 14.73 -4.91 -20.42
N ALA A 644 15.22 -4.21 -21.45
CA ALA A 644 15.69 -2.83 -21.39
C ALA A 644 14.61 -1.83 -20.89
N MET A 645 13.32 -2.15 -21.03
CA MET A 645 12.25 -1.33 -20.45
C MET A 645 12.19 -1.47 -18.93
N ALA A 646 12.26 -2.68 -18.39
CA ALA A 646 12.29 -2.91 -16.95
C ALA A 646 13.54 -2.30 -16.29
N TRP A 647 14.72 -2.39 -16.94
CA TRP A 647 15.91 -1.66 -16.48
C TRP A 647 15.71 -0.13 -16.48
N ASN A 648 15.09 0.43 -17.51
CA ASN A 648 14.78 1.86 -17.58
C ASN A 648 13.79 2.27 -16.48
N SER A 649 12.65 1.58 -16.34
CA SER A 649 11.62 1.95 -15.35
C SER A 649 12.07 1.71 -13.91
N LEU A 650 12.92 0.70 -13.65
CA LEU A 650 13.64 0.55 -12.38
C LEU A 650 14.57 1.75 -12.11
N GLY A 651 15.26 2.26 -13.14
CA GLY A 651 16.03 3.50 -13.07
C GLY A 651 15.17 4.74 -12.74
N VAL A 652 13.97 4.84 -13.32
CA VAL A 652 13.00 5.90 -12.99
C VAL A 652 12.55 5.80 -11.54
N CYS A 653 12.25 4.59 -11.06
CA CYS A 653 11.86 4.37 -9.66
C CYS A 653 12.98 4.76 -8.69
N MET A 654 14.23 4.36 -8.94
CA MET A 654 15.36 4.79 -8.10
C MET A 654 15.55 6.31 -8.13
N ALA A 655 15.33 6.97 -9.27
CA ALA A 655 15.39 8.44 -9.34
C ALA A 655 14.27 9.11 -8.54
N ALA A 656 13.05 8.53 -8.54
CA ALA A 656 11.90 9.00 -7.75
C ALA A 656 12.06 8.75 -6.23
N LEU A 657 12.78 7.69 -5.85
CA LEU A 657 13.21 7.40 -4.47
C LEU A 657 14.45 8.19 -4.03
N GLY A 658 14.96 9.13 -4.85
CA GLY A 658 16.14 9.93 -4.55
C GLY A 658 17.49 9.21 -4.73
N ARG A 659 17.50 7.90 -5.01
CA ARG A 659 18.68 7.03 -5.18
C ARG A 659 19.36 7.25 -6.55
N GLN A 660 19.82 8.48 -6.80
CA GLN A 660 20.32 8.94 -8.10
C GLN A 660 21.50 8.13 -8.66
N HIS A 661 22.41 7.64 -7.81
CA HIS A 661 23.55 6.82 -8.26
C HIS A 661 23.11 5.45 -8.79
N GLU A 662 22.10 4.83 -8.19
CA GLU A 662 21.52 3.56 -8.65
C GLU A 662 20.63 3.77 -9.88
N ALA A 663 19.86 4.86 -9.92
CA ALA A 663 19.12 5.26 -11.11
C ALA A 663 20.05 5.31 -12.34
N ARG A 664 21.19 6.00 -12.20
CA ARG A 664 22.25 6.03 -13.22
C ARG A 664 22.77 4.63 -13.58
N ARG A 665 22.96 3.72 -12.62
CA ARG A 665 23.38 2.34 -12.89
C ARG A 665 22.34 1.62 -13.75
N HIS A 666 21.07 1.60 -13.34
CA HIS A 666 20.01 0.89 -14.06
C HIS A 666 19.77 1.45 -15.47
N PHE A 667 19.83 2.77 -15.67
CA PHE A 667 19.79 3.35 -17.02
C PHE A 667 21.02 3.02 -17.88
N LEU A 668 22.19 2.76 -17.28
CA LEU A 668 23.36 2.29 -18.03
C LEU A 668 23.24 0.82 -18.41
N GLU A 669 22.68 -0.04 -17.55
CA GLU A 669 22.31 -1.42 -17.92
C GLU A 669 21.26 -1.42 -19.04
N ALA A 670 20.22 -0.58 -18.95
CA ALA A 670 19.19 -0.42 -19.97
C ALA A 670 19.75 -0.08 -21.37
N LEU A 671 20.89 0.61 -21.47
CA LEU A 671 21.57 0.88 -22.75
C LEU A 671 22.43 -0.29 -23.26
N LYS A 672 22.85 -1.24 -22.40
CA LYS A 672 23.60 -2.43 -22.82
C LYS A 672 22.71 -3.46 -23.52
N HIS A 673 21.46 -3.59 -23.08
CA HIS A 673 20.48 -4.54 -23.64
C HIS A 673 19.83 -4.03 -24.95
N SER A 674 20.60 -3.34 -25.80
CA SER A 674 20.26 -2.90 -27.16
C SER A 674 18.81 -2.42 -27.37
N PRO A 675 18.34 -1.39 -26.64
CA PRO A 675 17.02 -0.80 -26.87
C PRO A 675 16.91 -0.18 -28.27
N ASP A 676 15.71 -0.15 -28.83
CA ASP A 676 15.44 0.59 -30.09
C ASP A 676 15.72 2.09 -29.95
N GLU A 677 15.80 2.79 -31.09
CA GLU A 677 16.19 4.21 -31.13
C GLU A 677 15.29 5.10 -30.24
N THR A 678 13.98 4.85 -30.24
CA THR A 678 13.01 5.58 -29.41
C THR A 678 13.30 5.40 -27.92
N ARG A 679 13.48 4.15 -27.47
CA ARG A 679 13.79 3.82 -26.06
C ARG A 679 15.20 4.29 -25.68
N ALA A 680 16.18 4.14 -26.57
CA ALA A 680 17.55 4.63 -26.37
C ALA A 680 17.60 6.16 -26.20
N ALA A 681 16.81 6.92 -26.97
CA ALA A 681 16.69 8.36 -26.82
C ALA A 681 16.10 8.75 -25.46
N GLN A 682 15.04 8.07 -25.01
CA GLN A 682 14.41 8.29 -23.71
C GLN A 682 15.37 7.95 -22.55
N ILE A 683 16.08 6.83 -22.62
CA ILE A 683 17.08 6.43 -21.60
C ILE A 683 18.23 7.46 -21.56
N CYS A 684 18.66 7.99 -22.71
CA CYS A 684 19.66 9.07 -22.75
C CYS A 684 19.15 10.39 -22.13
N TYR A 685 17.87 10.74 -22.31
CA TYR A 685 17.25 11.88 -21.61
C TYR A 685 17.18 11.66 -20.09
N ASN A 686 16.84 10.44 -19.67
CA ASN A 686 16.77 10.06 -18.26
C ASN A 686 18.16 10.12 -17.59
N LEU A 687 19.19 9.53 -18.22
CA LEU A 687 20.60 9.64 -17.81
C LEU A 687 21.08 11.09 -17.74
N GLY A 688 20.73 11.91 -18.74
CA GLY A 688 21.06 13.33 -18.74
C GLY A 688 20.49 14.06 -17.52
N THR A 689 19.27 13.69 -17.13
CA THR A 689 18.54 14.29 -16.01
C THR A 689 19.11 13.84 -14.66
N VAL A 690 19.36 12.55 -14.46
CA VAL A 690 20.02 12.04 -13.24
C VAL A 690 21.42 12.65 -13.09
N CYS A 691 22.20 12.73 -14.17
CA CYS A 691 23.52 13.40 -14.13
C CYS A 691 23.41 14.90 -13.85
N GLN A 692 22.30 15.57 -14.22
CA GLN A 692 22.08 16.97 -13.86
C GLN A 692 21.74 17.13 -12.38
N THR A 693 20.93 16.23 -11.80
CA THR A 693 20.62 16.19 -10.36
C THR A 693 21.86 15.91 -9.52
N LEU A 694 22.76 15.02 -9.98
CA LEU A 694 24.07 14.76 -9.37
C LEU A 694 25.10 15.90 -9.56
N GLY A 695 24.74 17.00 -10.22
CA GLY A 695 25.65 18.12 -10.49
C GLY A 695 26.69 17.87 -11.60
N GLU A 696 26.71 16.67 -12.20
CA GLU A 696 27.63 16.24 -13.26
C GLU A 696 27.32 16.88 -14.63
N ARG A 697 27.36 18.21 -14.71
CA ARG A 697 26.99 19.01 -15.90
C ARG A 697 27.64 18.53 -17.21
N ARG A 698 28.87 17.99 -17.16
CA ARG A 698 29.57 17.42 -18.33
C ARG A 698 28.94 16.10 -18.80
N ALA A 699 28.60 15.20 -17.88
CA ALA A 699 27.92 13.94 -18.21
C ALA A 699 26.47 14.18 -18.66
N ALA A 700 25.76 15.10 -17.99
CA ALA A 700 24.42 15.53 -18.39
C ALA A 700 24.40 16.04 -19.85
N ALA A 701 25.31 16.97 -20.18
CA ALA A 701 25.43 17.49 -21.54
C ALA A 701 25.81 16.43 -22.58
N ARG A 702 26.55 15.37 -22.19
CA ARG A 702 26.87 14.24 -23.08
C ARG A 702 25.61 13.43 -23.41
N TYR A 703 24.86 13.00 -22.40
CA TYR A 703 23.68 12.15 -22.63
C TYR A 703 22.53 12.91 -23.30
N TYR A 704 22.30 14.19 -22.97
CA TYR A 704 21.34 14.99 -23.74
C TYR A 704 21.76 15.21 -25.20
N ARG A 705 23.07 15.34 -25.49
CA ARG A 705 23.58 15.36 -26.89
C ARG A 705 23.38 14.03 -27.60
N GLN A 706 23.51 12.91 -26.91
CA GLN A 706 23.22 11.58 -27.44
C GLN A 706 21.72 11.41 -27.72
N CYS A 707 20.86 11.86 -26.80
CA CYS A 707 19.41 11.90 -26.98
C CYS A 707 19.02 12.66 -28.26
N VAL A 708 19.46 13.92 -28.45
CA VAL A 708 19.15 14.69 -29.68
C VAL A 708 19.91 14.25 -30.93
N LYS A 709 20.85 13.29 -30.83
CA LYS A 709 21.44 12.62 -31.99
C LYS A 709 20.54 11.48 -32.48
N ILE A 710 19.86 10.79 -31.56
CA ILE A 710 18.97 9.66 -31.86
C ILE A 710 17.56 10.17 -32.22
N ALA A 711 17.02 11.12 -31.44
CA ALA A 711 15.75 11.78 -31.68
C ALA A 711 15.95 13.31 -31.84
N PRO A 712 16.23 13.82 -33.06
CA PRO A 712 16.50 15.23 -33.31
C PRO A 712 15.37 16.19 -32.92
N ASP A 713 14.15 15.69 -32.80
CA ASP A 713 12.93 16.41 -32.43
C ASP A 713 12.59 16.32 -30.92
N HIS A 714 13.46 15.75 -30.09
CA HIS A 714 13.22 15.58 -28.65
C HIS A 714 13.27 16.91 -27.88
N LEU A 715 12.15 17.65 -27.92
CA LEU A 715 11.94 18.99 -27.35
C LEU A 715 12.66 19.24 -26.01
N PHE A 716 12.40 18.41 -25.00
CA PHE A 716 12.95 18.63 -23.65
C PHE A 716 14.48 18.47 -23.58
N ALA A 717 15.11 17.69 -24.46
CA ALA A 717 16.55 17.49 -24.45
C ALA A 717 17.29 18.73 -24.99
N HIS A 718 16.74 19.38 -26.05
CA HIS A 718 17.21 20.70 -26.48
C HIS A 718 17.06 21.74 -25.36
N ILE A 719 15.92 21.78 -24.66
CA ILE A 719 15.72 22.70 -23.53
C ILE A 719 16.75 22.45 -22.42
N ARG A 720 17.03 21.21 -22.04
CA ARG A 720 18.04 20.88 -21.02
C ARG A 720 19.47 21.25 -21.46
N LEU A 721 19.81 21.05 -22.75
CA LEU A 721 21.07 21.52 -23.32
C LEU A 721 21.18 23.05 -23.31
N GLY A 722 20.09 23.75 -23.63
CA GLY A 722 20.00 25.21 -23.51
C GLY A 722 20.25 25.69 -22.08
N GLN A 723 19.61 25.05 -21.10
CA GLN A 723 19.78 25.35 -19.67
C GLN A 723 21.22 25.11 -19.19
N LEU A 724 21.86 24.02 -19.61
CA LEU A 724 23.27 23.72 -19.28
C LEU A 724 24.25 24.71 -19.96
N CYS A 725 23.95 25.18 -21.16
CA CYS A 725 24.74 26.22 -21.82
C CYS A 725 24.57 27.59 -21.14
N GLU A 726 23.34 27.92 -20.72
CA GLU A 726 23.02 29.16 -19.99
C GLU A 726 23.69 29.19 -18.61
N GLN A 727 23.65 28.10 -17.84
CA GLN A 727 24.38 27.93 -16.57
C GLN A 727 25.90 28.03 -16.76
N GLY A 728 26.43 27.59 -17.91
CA GLY A 728 27.84 27.72 -18.27
C GLY A 728 28.20 29.05 -18.94
N GLY A 729 27.33 30.07 -18.92
CA GLY A 729 27.57 31.38 -19.51
C GLY A 729 27.56 31.44 -21.06
N ARG A 730 27.44 30.31 -21.74
CA ARG A 730 27.49 30.16 -23.21
C ARG A 730 26.13 30.52 -23.84
N ARG A 731 25.73 31.79 -23.68
CA ARG A 731 24.41 32.34 -24.07
C ARG A 731 24.07 32.12 -25.55
N GLY A 732 25.07 32.14 -26.45
CA GLY A 732 24.88 31.88 -27.88
C GLY A 732 24.52 30.42 -28.22
N GLU A 733 25.17 29.45 -27.56
CA GLU A 733 24.75 28.04 -27.66
C GLU A 733 23.38 27.82 -27.03
N ALA A 734 23.12 28.44 -25.86
CA ALA A 734 21.83 28.31 -25.18
C ALA A 734 20.67 28.75 -26.07
N ARG A 735 20.81 29.92 -26.73
CA ARG A 735 19.86 30.43 -27.72
C ARG A 735 19.65 29.42 -28.86
N ARG A 736 20.72 28.91 -29.49
CA ARG A 736 20.64 27.93 -30.60
C ARG A 736 19.91 26.63 -30.26
N PHE A 737 19.94 26.19 -29.00
CA PHE A 737 19.15 25.04 -28.53
C PHE A 737 17.69 25.40 -28.28
N TYR A 738 17.42 26.55 -27.64
CA TYR A 738 16.04 27.00 -27.43
C TYR A 738 15.32 27.39 -28.75
N GLU A 739 16.04 27.87 -29.76
CA GLU A 739 15.52 28.13 -31.13
C GLU A 739 15.05 26.82 -31.80
N ARG A 740 15.82 25.73 -31.64
CA ARG A 740 15.43 24.40 -32.12
C ARG A 740 14.23 23.84 -31.37
N ALA A 741 14.19 24.05 -30.05
CA ALA A 741 13.04 23.69 -29.23
C ALA A 741 11.77 24.45 -29.66
N ALA A 742 11.86 25.76 -29.93
CA ALA A 742 10.72 26.55 -30.43
C ALA A 742 10.26 26.07 -31.82
N ALA A 743 11.17 25.74 -32.74
CA ALA A 743 10.81 25.17 -34.05
C ALA A 743 10.08 23.81 -33.94
N ILE A 744 10.41 22.99 -32.93
CA ILE A 744 9.68 21.73 -32.63
C ILE A 744 8.28 22.02 -32.07
N GLU A 745 8.15 23.05 -31.21
CA GLU A 745 6.85 23.54 -30.72
C GLU A 745 5.99 24.17 -31.86
N ASP A 746 6.62 24.64 -32.92
CA ASP A 746 5.93 25.22 -34.10
C ASP A 746 5.45 24.14 -35.07
N ALA A 747 6.24 23.08 -35.25
CA ALA A 747 5.85 21.89 -36.01
C ALA A 747 4.78 21.03 -35.30
N ARG A 748 4.51 21.25 -34.01
CA ARG A 748 3.55 20.47 -33.20
C ARG A 748 2.65 21.38 -32.33
N PRO A 749 1.63 22.04 -32.92
CA PRO A 749 0.64 22.81 -32.18
C PRO A 749 -0.06 21.99 -31.10
N GLY A 750 -0.40 22.63 -29.97
CA GLY A 750 -1.11 22.00 -28.84
C GLY A 750 -0.24 21.35 -27.77
N MET A 751 1.08 21.18 -28.00
CA MET A 751 2.00 20.81 -26.92
C MET A 751 2.36 22.01 -26.02
N PRO A 752 2.72 21.78 -24.74
CA PRO A 752 3.28 22.84 -23.89
C PRO A 752 4.50 23.51 -24.54
N SER A 753 4.56 24.85 -24.50
CA SER A 753 5.54 25.65 -25.27
C SER A 753 6.58 26.41 -24.40
N PRO A 754 7.37 25.74 -23.54
CA PRO A 754 8.31 26.39 -22.62
C PRO A 754 9.57 26.98 -23.30
N ALA A 755 9.89 26.65 -24.55
CA ALA A 755 11.12 27.11 -25.22
C ALA A 755 11.13 28.63 -25.43
N ARG A 756 9.99 29.23 -25.80
CA ARG A 756 9.85 30.68 -26.01
C ARG A 756 10.17 31.49 -24.74
N ARG A 757 9.63 31.07 -23.59
CA ARG A 757 9.97 31.62 -22.27
C ARG A 757 11.47 31.48 -21.95
N HIS A 758 12.13 30.43 -22.41
CA HIS A 758 13.58 30.25 -22.24
C HIS A 758 14.41 31.12 -23.21
N LEU A 759 13.97 31.33 -24.46
CA LEU A 759 14.54 32.31 -25.38
C LEU A 759 14.45 33.72 -24.80
N ALA A 760 13.26 34.12 -24.33
CA ALA A 760 13.03 35.43 -23.72
C ALA A 760 13.97 35.72 -22.54
N ARG A 761 14.20 34.73 -21.66
CA ARG A 761 15.15 34.86 -20.55
C ARG A 761 16.59 35.08 -21.04
N VAL A 762 16.99 34.45 -22.14
CA VAL A 762 18.31 34.67 -22.75
C VAL A 762 18.39 36.05 -23.43
N ALA A 763 17.33 36.49 -24.12
CA ALA A 763 17.23 37.81 -24.74
C ALA A 763 17.28 38.95 -23.69
N ALA A 764 16.52 38.83 -22.59
CA ALA A 764 16.58 39.76 -21.46
C ALA A 764 17.99 39.81 -20.85
N ARG A 765 18.64 38.65 -20.65
CA ARG A 765 20.06 38.56 -20.23
C ARG A 765 21.06 39.06 -21.27
N GLN A 766 20.64 39.38 -22.49
CA GLN A 766 21.41 40.07 -23.54
C GLN A 766 21.02 41.55 -23.67
N LYS A 767 20.23 42.10 -22.73
CA LYS A 767 19.63 43.46 -22.75
C LYS A 767 18.68 43.72 -23.93
N ARG A 768 18.11 42.67 -24.53
CA ARG A 768 17.16 42.78 -25.66
C ARG A 768 15.72 42.73 -25.15
N GLY A 769 15.27 43.82 -24.54
CA GLY A 769 13.96 43.92 -23.89
C GLY A 769 12.75 43.84 -24.83
N GLY A 770 12.87 44.25 -26.10
CA GLY A 770 11.82 44.09 -27.11
C GLY A 770 11.62 42.62 -27.48
N GLU A 771 12.66 41.99 -28.04
CA GLU A 771 12.72 40.55 -28.38
C GLU A 771 12.25 39.67 -27.20
N ALA A 772 12.63 40.00 -25.96
CA ALA A 772 12.19 39.26 -24.78
C ALA A 772 10.68 39.37 -24.49
N ARG A 773 10.05 40.51 -24.79
CA ARG A 773 8.58 40.68 -24.64
C ARG A 773 7.81 39.95 -25.72
N GLU A 774 8.21 40.10 -26.98
CA GLU A 774 7.59 39.43 -28.14
C GLU A 774 7.50 37.92 -27.90
N LEU A 775 8.62 37.29 -27.53
CA LEU A 775 8.71 35.88 -27.18
C LEU A 775 7.86 35.46 -25.97
N LEU A 776 7.56 36.38 -25.03
CA LEU A 776 6.68 36.10 -23.88
C LEU A 776 5.20 36.29 -24.22
N HIS A 777 4.86 37.23 -25.10
CA HIS A 777 3.52 37.32 -25.66
C HIS A 777 3.20 36.07 -26.51
N GLU A 778 4.13 35.60 -27.35
CA GLU A 778 3.96 34.31 -28.06
C GLU A 778 3.80 33.12 -27.10
N ALA A 779 4.58 33.07 -26.01
CA ALA A 779 4.46 32.01 -25.00
C ALA A 779 3.10 32.04 -24.30
N LEU A 780 2.58 33.23 -23.96
CA LEU A 780 1.29 33.41 -23.29
C LEU A 780 0.09 33.22 -24.23
N LEU A 781 0.23 33.50 -25.53
CA LEU A 781 -0.78 33.15 -26.55
C LEU A 781 -0.94 31.62 -26.68
N ARG A 782 0.15 30.86 -26.49
CA ARG A 782 0.14 29.39 -26.54
C ARG A 782 -0.24 28.73 -25.22
N ASN A 783 0.17 29.32 -24.10
CA ASN A 783 -0.22 28.88 -22.76
C ASN A 783 -0.57 30.11 -21.90
N PRO A 784 -1.86 30.52 -21.87
CA PRO A 784 -2.35 31.62 -21.05
C PRO A 784 -2.12 31.45 -19.54
N ASN A 785 -1.73 30.26 -19.07
CA ASN A 785 -1.48 29.92 -17.68
C ASN A 785 0.02 29.67 -17.36
N ASP A 786 0.96 30.05 -18.23
CA ASP A 786 2.41 30.00 -17.89
C ASP A 786 2.77 31.13 -16.91
N ALA A 787 2.55 30.87 -15.61
CA ALA A 787 2.90 31.77 -14.52
C ALA A 787 4.37 32.25 -14.57
N ALA A 788 5.30 31.40 -14.98
CA ALA A 788 6.72 31.77 -15.08
C ALA A 788 7.03 32.66 -16.30
N ALA A 789 6.22 32.60 -17.35
CA ALA A 789 6.25 33.58 -18.45
C ALA A 789 5.65 34.93 -17.99
N MET A 790 4.50 34.92 -17.30
CA MET A 790 3.91 36.14 -16.71
C MET A 790 4.89 36.83 -15.76
N LEU A 791 5.52 36.07 -14.86
CA LEU A 791 6.49 36.60 -13.89
C LEU A 791 7.72 37.22 -14.56
N LEU A 792 8.25 36.60 -15.61
CA LEU A 792 9.38 37.15 -16.35
C LEU A 792 8.98 38.41 -17.12
N LEU A 793 7.78 38.44 -17.70
CA LEU A 793 7.25 39.60 -18.42
C LEU A 793 7.00 40.78 -17.47
N ALA A 794 6.41 40.54 -16.30
CA ALA A 794 6.24 41.53 -15.24
C ALA A 794 7.59 42.11 -14.78
N LYS A 795 8.61 41.26 -14.57
CA LYS A 795 9.97 41.72 -14.23
C LYS A 795 10.55 42.62 -15.33
N ILE A 796 10.38 42.27 -16.61
CA ILE A 796 10.86 43.10 -17.74
C ILE A 796 10.17 44.47 -17.78
N TYR A 797 8.85 44.54 -17.60
CA TYR A 797 8.13 45.84 -17.56
C TYR A 797 8.59 46.72 -16.39
N LEU A 798 8.86 46.14 -15.22
CA LEU A 798 9.36 46.87 -14.04
C LEU A 798 10.84 47.25 -14.16
N ASP A 799 11.66 46.46 -14.87
CA ASP A 799 13.08 46.74 -15.12
C ASP A 799 13.26 47.81 -16.22
N GLY A 800 12.32 47.91 -17.15
CA GLY A 800 12.24 49.00 -18.15
C GLY A 800 11.51 50.26 -17.66
N ASN A 801 10.80 50.19 -16.53
CA ASN A 801 9.90 51.23 -16.03
C ASN A 801 8.85 51.67 -17.07
N GLU A 802 8.29 50.71 -17.81
CA GLU A 802 7.39 50.97 -18.95
C GLU A 802 5.91 50.92 -18.55
N ASP A 803 5.47 49.83 -17.91
CA ASP A 803 4.08 49.64 -17.50
C ASP A 803 3.99 48.89 -16.15
N PRO A 804 3.94 49.64 -15.02
CA PRO A 804 3.73 49.04 -13.70
C PRO A 804 2.36 48.39 -13.50
N ALA A 805 1.33 48.79 -14.25
CA ALA A 805 -0.04 48.27 -14.11
C ALA A 805 -0.18 46.89 -14.78
N MET A 806 0.37 46.73 -15.99
CA MET A 806 0.47 45.43 -16.64
C MET A 806 1.39 44.48 -15.85
N ALA A 807 2.47 44.99 -15.28
CA ALA A 807 3.33 44.21 -14.39
C ALA A 807 2.61 43.73 -13.11
N GLU A 808 1.78 44.57 -12.50
CA GLU A 808 0.94 44.20 -11.35
C GLU A 808 0.01 43.04 -11.70
N LEU A 809 -0.74 43.17 -12.81
CA LEU A 809 -1.72 42.17 -13.21
C LEU A 809 -1.06 40.82 -13.55
N LEU A 810 0.09 40.85 -14.23
CA LEU A 810 0.87 39.65 -14.56
C LEU A 810 1.48 38.99 -13.32
N ALA A 811 2.04 39.78 -12.39
CA ALA A 811 2.59 39.24 -11.14
C ALA A 811 1.48 38.68 -10.22
N ARG A 812 0.31 39.34 -10.15
CA ARG A 812 -0.86 38.90 -9.39
C ARG A 812 -1.43 37.59 -9.94
N LYS A 813 -1.55 37.47 -11.27
CA LYS A 813 -1.93 36.19 -11.93
C LYS A 813 -0.88 35.10 -11.71
N SER A 814 0.43 35.42 -11.83
CA SER A 814 1.50 34.45 -11.55
C SER A 814 1.44 33.91 -10.12
N ALA A 815 1.23 34.77 -9.12
CA ALA A 815 1.17 34.39 -7.71
C ALA A 815 -0.09 33.57 -7.40
N GLY A 816 -1.22 33.87 -8.05
CA GLY A 816 -2.46 33.08 -7.94
C GLY A 816 -2.39 31.70 -8.60
N LEU A 817 -1.58 31.53 -9.66
CA LEU A 817 -1.36 30.24 -10.33
C LEU A 817 -0.30 29.39 -9.62
N HIS A 818 0.78 30.00 -9.14
CA HIS A 818 1.88 29.35 -8.44
C HIS A 818 2.33 30.18 -7.25
N ASP A 819 1.93 29.76 -6.05
CA ASP A 819 2.36 30.38 -4.81
C ASP A 819 3.88 30.23 -4.64
N ARG A 820 4.60 31.36 -4.71
CA ARG A 820 6.08 31.43 -4.69
C ARG A 820 6.56 32.81 -4.19
N PRO A 821 7.60 32.89 -3.35
CA PRO A 821 8.19 34.14 -2.90
C PRO A 821 8.56 35.12 -4.02
N GLU A 822 9.19 34.65 -5.10
CA GLU A 822 9.54 35.52 -6.25
C GLU A 822 8.32 36.19 -6.90
N ALA A 823 7.15 35.52 -6.91
CA ALA A 823 5.94 36.06 -7.53
C ALA A 823 5.33 37.16 -6.66
N TRP A 824 5.19 36.90 -5.35
CA TRP A 824 4.74 37.89 -4.37
C TRP A 824 5.69 39.08 -4.25
N GLN A 825 7.02 38.88 -4.26
CA GLN A 825 8.02 39.96 -4.28
C GLN A 825 7.91 40.84 -5.53
N THR A 826 7.65 40.22 -6.70
CA THR A 826 7.47 40.97 -7.95
C THR A 826 6.15 41.75 -7.93
N LEU A 827 5.08 41.17 -7.37
CA LEU A 827 3.81 41.86 -7.15
C LEU A 827 3.97 43.04 -6.19
N ALA A 828 4.66 42.86 -5.05
CA ALA A 828 4.96 43.94 -4.12
C ALA A 828 5.73 45.07 -4.81
N ARG A 829 6.77 44.75 -5.59
CA ARG A 829 7.51 45.74 -6.40
C ARG A 829 6.60 46.50 -7.38
N ALA A 830 5.67 45.82 -8.06
CA ALA A 830 4.72 46.47 -8.95
C ALA A 830 3.74 47.38 -8.19
N LEU A 831 3.24 46.94 -7.03
CA LEU A 831 2.35 47.72 -6.18
C LEU A 831 3.01 48.99 -5.64
N ARG A 832 4.28 48.94 -5.22
CA ARG A 832 5.05 50.16 -4.84
C ARG A 832 5.24 51.11 -6.01
N ALA A 833 5.52 50.60 -7.22
CA ALA A 833 5.60 51.40 -8.44
C ALA A 833 4.24 52.04 -8.85
N LEU A 834 3.14 51.58 -8.27
CA LEU A 834 1.78 52.16 -8.38
C LEU A 834 1.36 52.96 -7.12
N GLY A 835 2.26 53.16 -6.14
CA GLY A 835 1.97 53.86 -4.88
C GLY A 835 1.12 53.08 -3.85
N ARG A 836 0.82 51.80 -4.09
CA ARG A 836 -0.07 50.95 -3.28
C ARG A 836 0.68 50.24 -2.14
N GLU A 837 1.31 51.02 -1.26
CA GLU A 837 2.21 50.52 -0.20
C GLU A 837 1.55 49.61 0.86
N ASP A 838 0.25 49.76 1.15
CA ASP A 838 -0.45 48.84 2.06
C ASP A 838 -0.59 47.44 1.44
N GLU A 839 -0.99 47.34 0.17
CA GLU A 839 -1.05 46.06 -0.55
C GLU A 839 0.34 45.48 -0.81
N ALA A 840 1.35 46.33 -1.05
CA ALA A 840 2.73 45.88 -1.21
C ALA A 840 3.22 45.16 0.06
N ARG A 841 2.98 45.74 1.25
CA ARG A 841 3.30 45.10 2.54
C ARG A 841 2.57 43.77 2.75
N VAL A 842 1.32 43.65 2.31
CA VAL A 842 0.57 42.36 2.36
C VAL A 842 1.19 41.33 1.41
N ALA A 843 1.65 41.74 0.22
CA ALA A 843 2.35 40.87 -0.71
C ALA A 843 3.75 40.46 -0.18
N ASP A 844 4.51 41.36 0.43
CA ASP A 844 5.78 41.02 1.11
C ASP A 844 5.56 40.00 2.24
N ALA A 845 4.53 40.21 3.06
CA ALA A 845 4.19 39.29 4.16
C ALA A 845 3.83 37.88 3.65
N ARG A 846 3.15 37.77 2.51
CA ARG A 846 2.91 36.47 1.85
C ARG A 846 4.19 35.88 1.27
N ALA A 847 5.10 36.69 0.74
CA ALA A 847 6.40 36.24 0.24
C ALA A 847 7.35 35.69 1.32
N LEU A 848 7.02 35.87 2.61
CA LEU A 848 7.72 35.31 3.78
C LEU A 848 7.03 34.06 4.36
N LEU A 849 5.85 33.71 3.85
CA LEU A 849 5.04 32.57 4.30
C LEU A 849 4.93 31.45 3.24
N ALA A 850 5.33 31.75 2.00
CA ALA A 850 5.43 30.84 0.85
C ALA A 850 6.88 30.42 0.55
#